data_AF-A0A3C0HGZ2-F1
#
_entry.id   AF-A0A3C0HGZ2-F1
#
_cell.length_a   1.000
_cell.length_b   1.000
_cell.length_c   1.000
_cell.angle_alpha   90.00
_cell.angle_beta   90.00
_cell.angle_gamma   90.00
#
_symmetry.space_group_name_H-M   'P 1'
#
loop_
_entity.id
_entity.type
_entity.pdbx_description
1 polymer ?
#
loop_
_entity_poly.entity_id
_entity_poly.type
_entity_poly.pdbx_seq_one_letter_code
_entity_poly.pdbx_strand_id
1 'polypeptide(L)'
;MADLLAAAVSRFGASLKAKLSGKAAIGAPEDQLRAPLEALITDLASILLFKAGDVVTIGETTLASLKTRPDYAVRARNALVGFIEVKAPGKGADPRRFKDEHDRDQWNKLKSLPNLIYTDGNTFSLWRDGILQGDIVRLSGDVESAGAALTAPDSLTRLFGDFLRWEPIPPTNARALAALSAGLCRLLRDEVTEQLGSKVPALTGLAEDWRKLLFPDATDEQFADGYAQAVTFGLLMARAQGIVLADGLDRVARALAKTNTVIGGAFRVLTDDVAGQEALKTSLGTLTRVLDAVDWAAIGKGDPEAWLYFYEHFLAAYDNDLRKLTGSYYTPPEVVTAMVRLVDDALRDPARFNLPEGLASADVTLADPAVGTGTYLLGVLRRIAEIAKADGAGTVPGVIRAALARIIGFELQFGPFAVAQLRLLAEVAELLRVKGTVPEDVRLRLYVTDTLGNPYAEEEYIPQILRPLAESRREANKVKRAEPITVVIGNPPYKEKAKGRGGWVEAGSRNANEPAPLSKWMPPPNWGVGAHAKHLRNLYVYFWRWATWKVFGDAAAAPQARADRRGIVCFITVAGFLNGPGFQAMRADLRRTADEIWVVDCSPEGHQPAVASRIFQGVQQPVCIVLVARTGKADGKKPARVRYRALPVGRREEKFEVLAKLTLDDAAWTDCPAEERAAFLPAATGGWATYPALDALFAYNGSGVMPGRTWVIAPDRWSLEARWKRLVAERDPERKEVLFHPHGTDGDLGDRHTGKVLAEGLFGHEHRAVSVAADKGPVIAPTRYGFRSFDRQWIVPDNRLLNRPNPNLWHTHSGQQVYLTALMQHSPTNGPALTFTALMADLHHYKGSFGGRAFPLWADSEATAPNIPDAVLATLSATLGVPVSASDLFACIAAIAAHPAYVTRFSADLVQPGLRIPLTAEAALFAEAAKLGRRVIWLHTFGERFADPAQGRPAGAPRLPDADRPTIPETGAIPTDAGSMPDTIRYDEAARRLHVGQGHVDNVPPAVWAYEVSGKQVLTQWFSYRGRDRSRPIIGDRRKPSPLGDIQPPGWLPEYTAELLNVLNVLGGLVALEPAQADLLDRICKGATLPANALQTAAGPAEAKPARRGRRRVAAQADLLTAGED
;
A
#
# COMPACT_ATOMS: atom_id res chain seq x y z
N MET A 1 -31.95 -54.28 -7.43
CA MET A 1 -31.17 -53.02 -7.60
C MET A 1 -29.86 -53.30 -8.33
N ALA A 2 -29.04 -54.24 -7.85
CA ALA A 2 -27.82 -54.69 -8.52
C ALA A 2 -28.03 -55.10 -10.00
N ASP A 3 -29.07 -55.91 -10.30
CA ASP A 3 -29.36 -56.31 -11.70
C ASP A 3 -29.73 -55.14 -12.62
N LEU A 4 -30.43 -54.13 -12.07
CA LEU A 4 -30.80 -52.93 -12.82
C LEU A 4 -29.58 -52.04 -13.08
N LEU A 5 -28.68 -51.92 -12.10
CA LEU A 5 -27.41 -51.21 -12.25
C LEU A 5 -26.52 -51.89 -13.31
N ALA A 6 -26.38 -53.21 -13.24
CA ALA A 6 -25.63 -53.99 -14.22
C ALA A 6 -26.18 -53.80 -15.64
N ALA A 7 -27.51 -53.82 -15.81
CA ALA A 7 -28.14 -53.58 -17.10
C ALA A 7 -27.91 -52.14 -17.62
N ALA A 8 -27.99 -51.13 -16.76
CA ALA A 8 -27.75 -49.74 -17.11
C ALA A 8 -26.29 -49.50 -17.57
N VAL A 9 -25.32 -50.03 -16.83
CA VAL A 9 -23.88 -49.88 -17.12
C VAL A 9 -23.50 -50.66 -18.38
N SER A 10 -24.09 -51.84 -18.59
CA SER A 10 -23.92 -52.63 -19.81
C SER A 10 -24.43 -51.90 -21.05
N ARG A 11 -25.61 -51.24 -20.97
CA ARG A 11 -26.11 -50.35 -22.04
C ARG A 11 -25.20 -49.15 -22.28
N PHE A 12 -24.73 -48.50 -21.22
CA PHE A 12 -23.79 -47.38 -21.30
C PHE A 12 -22.51 -47.79 -22.05
N GLY A 13 -21.87 -48.90 -21.64
CA GLY A 13 -20.67 -49.42 -22.29
C GLY A 13 -20.89 -49.84 -23.74
N ALA A 14 -22.02 -50.50 -24.05
CA ALA A 14 -22.37 -50.88 -25.43
C ALA A 14 -22.56 -49.66 -26.34
N SER A 15 -23.25 -48.62 -25.85
CA SER A 15 -23.46 -47.37 -26.58
C SER A 15 -22.15 -46.62 -26.83
N LEU A 16 -21.27 -46.56 -25.83
CA LEU A 16 -19.97 -45.92 -25.96
C LEU A 16 -19.06 -46.63 -26.95
N LYS A 17 -18.94 -47.97 -26.87
CA LYS A 17 -18.13 -48.74 -27.81
C LYS A 17 -18.57 -48.51 -29.25
N ALA A 18 -19.89 -48.44 -29.51
CA ALA A 18 -20.41 -48.15 -30.85
C ALA A 18 -20.02 -46.76 -31.35
N LYS A 19 -20.01 -45.74 -30.48
CA LYS A 19 -19.61 -44.36 -30.83
C LYS A 19 -18.10 -44.19 -31.00
N LEU A 20 -17.31 -44.79 -30.11
CA LEU A 20 -15.84 -44.67 -30.08
C LEU A 20 -15.15 -45.51 -31.18
N SER A 21 -15.78 -46.60 -31.65
CA SER A 21 -15.23 -47.46 -32.72
C SER A 21 -15.61 -47.06 -34.15
N GLY A 22 -16.48 -46.05 -34.34
CA GLY A 22 -16.92 -45.59 -35.64
C GLY A 22 -15.85 -44.78 -36.40
N LYS A 23 -15.51 -45.18 -37.64
CA LYS A 23 -14.53 -44.49 -38.51
C LYS A 23 -14.92 -43.05 -38.93
N ALA A 24 -16.08 -42.55 -38.50
CA ALA A 24 -16.59 -41.21 -38.80
C ALA A 24 -16.69 -40.29 -37.56
N ALA A 25 -16.04 -40.63 -36.44
CA ALA A 25 -16.00 -39.79 -35.25
C ALA A 25 -15.20 -38.49 -35.51
N ILE A 26 -15.86 -37.47 -36.03
CA ILE A 26 -15.32 -36.12 -36.21
C ILE A 26 -15.79 -35.30 -35.00
N GLY A 27 -14.95 -35.18 -33.96
CA GLY A 27 -15.24 -34.44 -32.71
C GLY A 27 -14.20 -34.73 -31.63
N ALA A 28 -14.22 -33.99 -30.50
CA ALA A 28 -13.33 -34.28 -29.38
C ALA A 28 -13.70 -35.63 -28.72
N PRO A 29 -12.75 -36.43 -28.19
CA PRO A 29 -13.06 -37.74 -27.59
C PRO A 29 -14.10 -37.69 -26.47
N GLU A 30 -14.19 -36.58 -25.75
CA GLU A 30 -15.18 -36.31 -24.70
C GLU A 30 -16.61 -36.09 -25.23
N ASP A 31 -16.78 -35.59 -26.45
CA ASP A 31 -18.11 -35.40 -27.08
C ASP A 31 -18.84 -36.74 -27.27
N GLN A 32 -18.08 -37.83 -27.43
CA GLN A 32 -18.64 -39.18 -27.62
C GLN A 32 -19.26 -39.72 -26.33
N LEU A 33 -18.85 -39.21 -25.16
CA LEU A 33 -19.37 -39.61 -23.85
C LEU A 33 -20.74 -39.00 -23.53
N ARG A 34 -21.07 -37.84 -24.12
CA ARG A 34 -22.22 -37.01 -23.77
C ARG A 34 -23.56 -37.75 -23.78
N ALA A 35 -24.05 -38.17 -24.95
CA ALA A 35 -25.37 -38.83 -25.03
C ALA A 35 -25.45 -40.17 -24.27
N PRO A 36 -24.43 -41.06 -24.29
CA PRO A 36 -24.44 -42.26 -23.46
C PRO A 36 -24.49 -41.94 -21.96
N LEU A 37 -23.80 -40.89 -21.51
CA LEU A 37 -23.80 -40.47 -20.12
C LEU A 37 -25.19 -39.96 -19.69
N GLU A 38 -25.89 -39.19 -20.53
CA GLU A 38 -27.27 -38.77 -20.28
C GLU A 38 -28.22 -39.96 -20.09
N ALA A 39 -28.07 -41.00 -20.92
CA ALA A 39 -28.83 -42.23 -20.79
C ALA A 39 -28.51 -42.97 -19.47
N LEU A 40 -27.22 -43.06 -19.11
CA LEU A 40 -26.79 -43.66 -17.85
C LEU A 40 -27.38 -42.90 -16.64
N ILE A 41 -27.38 -41.57 -16.68
CA ILE A 41 -27.95 -40.74 -15.60
C ILE A 41 -29.46 -40.97 -15.49
N THR A 42 -30.17 -41.08 -16.61
CA THR A 42 -31.62 -41.37 -16.65
C THR A 42 -31.92 -42.75 -16.05
N ASP A 43 -31.12 -43.75 -16.39
CA ASP A 43 -31.21 -45.10 -15.83
C ASP A 43 -30.94 -45.08 -14.32
N LEU A 44 -29.88 -44.40 -13.87
CA LEU A 44 -29.52 -44.26 -12.45
C LEU A 44 -30.59 -43.50 -11.66
N ALA A 45 -31.17 -42.45 -12.23
CA ALA A 45 -32.29 -41.71 -11.62
C ALA A 45 -33.50 -42.64 -11.40
N SER A 46 -33.82 -43.46 -12.39
CA SER A 46 -34.90 -44.46 -12.28
C SER A 46 -34.61 -45.50 -11.21
N ILE A 47 -33.37 -46.01 -11.13
CA ILE A 47 -32.91 -46.92 -10.07
C ILE A 47 -33.04 -46.27 -8.68
N LEU A 48 -32.81 -44.96 -8.60
CA LEU A 48 -32.92 -44.14 -7.38
C LEU A 48 -34.34 -43.67 -7.05
N LEU A 49 -35.35 -44.21 -7.74
CA LEU A 49 -36.78 -43.94 -7.54
C LEU A 49 -37.23 -42.51 -7.89
N PHE A 50 -36.53 -41.85 -8.80
CA PHE A 50 -37.03 -40.64 -9.45
C PHE A 50 -38.04 -41.01 -10.56
N LYS A 51 -39.09 -40.19 -10.74
CA LYS A 51 -40.06 -40.39 -11.83
C LYS A 51 -39.44 -40.02 -13.17
N ALA A 52 -39.99 -40.54 -14.26
CA ALA A 52 -39.59 -40.12 -15.60
C ALA A 52 -39.77 -38.59 -15.75
N GLY A 53 -38.72 -37.91 -16.16
CA GLY A 53 -38.69 -36.44 -16.26
C GLY A 53 -38.36 -35.70 -14.96
N ASP A 54 -38.24 -36.37 -13.81
CA ASP A 54 -37.80 -35.71 -12.57
C ASP A 54 -36.35 -35.25 -12.68
N VAL A 55 -35.48 -36.01 -13.34
CA VAL A 55 -34.07 -35.65 -13.55
C VAL A 55 -33.87 -35.27 -15.01
N VAL A 56 -33.36 -34.05 -15.23
CA VAL A 56 -33.07 -33.51 -16.56
C VAL A 56 -31.62 -33.05 -16.60
N THR A 57 -30.84 -33.65 -17.48
CA THR A 57 -29.48 -33.23 -17.83
C THR A 57 -29.55 -32.24 -18.98
N ILE A 58 -29.18 -31.00 -18.72
CA ILE A 58 -29.14 -29.93 -19.73
C ILE A 58 -27.70 -29.83 -20.18
N GLY A 59 -27.42 -30.34 -21.39
CA GLY A 59 -26.12 -30.15 -22.02
C GLY A 59 -25.98 -28.71 -22.50
N GLU A 60 -24.84 -28.07 -22.20
CA GLU A 60 -24.57 -26.76 -22.76
C GLU A 60 -24.14 -26.91 -24.23
N THR A 61 -25.10 -26.73 -25.14
CA THR A 61 -24.84 -26.58 -26.58
C THR A 61 -24.50 -25.12 -26.88
N THR A 62 -23.25 -24.71 -26.69
CA THR A 62 -22.60 -23.63 -27.47
C THR A 62 -21.12 -23.50 -27.09
N LEU A 63 -20.25 -23.61 -28.10
CA LEU A 63 -18.84 -23.22 -28.12
C LEU A 63 -17.95 -23.83 -27.02
N ALA A 64 -17.18 -24.85 -27.41
CA ALA A 64 -16.11 -25.50 -26.65
C ALA A 64 -14.90 -24.58 -26.27
N SER A 65 -15.12 -23.28 -26.09
CA SER A 65 -14.10 -22.27 -25.80
C SER A 65 -14.20 -21.62 -24.42
N LEU A 66 -15.29 -21.83 -23.67
CA LEU A 66 -15.50 -21.21 -22.35
C LEU A 66 -15.02 -22.13 -21.22
N LYS A 67 -14.10 -21.65 -20.37
CA LYS A 67 -13.47 -22.47 -19.30
C LYS A 67 -14.23 -22.41 -17.97
N THR A 68 -15.25 -21.56 -17.85
CA THR A 68 -16.01 -21.36 -16.60
C THR A 68 -17.29 -22.20 -16.49
N ARG A 69 -17.69 -22.88 -17.56
CA ARG A 69 -18.95 -23.64 -17.61
C ARG A 69 -18.71 -25.14 -17.61
N PRO A 70 -19.39 -25.90 -16.72
CA PRO A 70 -19.42 -27.36 -16.81
C PRO A 70 -20.17 -27.86 -18.05
N ASP A 71 -19.84 -29.06 -18.51
CA ASP A 71 -20.53 -29.68 -19.67
C ASP A 71 -22.04 -29.86 -19.48
N TYR A 72 -22.46 -30.18 -18.24
CA TYR A 72 -23.86 -30.43 -17.89
C TYR A 72 -24.29 -29.67 -16.64
N ALA A 73 -25.46 -29.03 -16.73
CA ALA A 73 -26.27 -28.66 -15.59
C ALA A 73 -27.34 -29.73 -15.35
N VAL A 74 -27.48 -30.22 -14.12
CA VAL A 74 -28.46 -31.25 -13.77
C VAL A 74 -29.56 -30.66 -12.91
N ARG A 75 -30.81 -30.86 -13.31
CA ARG A 75 -31.99 -30.51 -12.52
C ARG A 75 -32.66 -31.78 -12.00
N ALA A 76 -33.07 -31.77 -10.73
CA ALA A 76 -33.97 -32.78 -10.16
C ALA A 76 -35.22 -32.09 -9.61
N ARG A 77 -36.41 -32.57 -9.99
CA ARG A 77 -37.72 -31.99 -9.60
C ARG A 77 -37.80 -30.48 -9.84
N ASN A 78 -37.37 -30.04 -11.01
CA ASN A 78 -37.25 -28.64 -11.43
C ASN A 78 -36.22 -27.78 -10.65
N ALA A 79 -35.50 -28.32 -9.68
CA ALA A 79 -34.42 -27.62 -8.98
C ALA A 79 -33.05 -27.96 -9.56
N LEU A 80 -32.16 -26.97 -9.74
CA LEU A 80 -30.76 -27.20 -10.11
C LEU A 80 -30.05 -27.97 -8.98
N VAL A 81 -29.56 -29.19 -9.20
CA VAL A 81 -28.93 -30.00 -8.15
C VAL A 81 -27.41 -30.02 -8.23
N GLY A 82 -26.83 -29.72 -9.38
CA GLY A 82 -25.38 -29.69 -9.53
C GLY A 82 -24.95 -29.81 -10.97
N PHE A 83 -23.66 -30.02 -11.15
CA PHE A 83 -23.01 -30.01 -12.45
C PHE A 83 -22.24 -31.29 -12.70
N ILE A 84 -22.03 -31.63 -13.97
CA ILE A 84 -21.15 -32.73 -14.38
C ILE A 84 -20.18 -32.19 -15.42
N GLU A 85 -18.90 -32.41 -15.16
CA GLU A 85 -17.79 -32.13 -16.07
C GLU A 85 -17.24 -33.43 -16.62
N VAL A 86 -17.11 -33.50 -17.94
CA VAL A 86 -16.74 -34.69 -18.69
C VAL A 86 -15.33 -34.51 -19.24
N LYS A 87 -14.52 -35.55 -19.15
CA LYS A 87 -13.16 -35.60 -19.69
C LYS A 87 -13.00 -36.72 -20.70
N ALA A 88 -12.03 -36.57 -21.58
CA ALA A 88 -11.64 -37.65 -22.48
C ALA A 88 -11.32 -38.93 -21.70
N PRO A 89 -11.75 -40.11 -22.19
CA PRO A 89 -11.45 -41.40 -21.55
C PRO A 89 -9.97 -41.55 -21.18
N GLY A 90 -9.71 -42.02 -19.96
CA GLY A 90 -8.35 -42.25 -19.46
C GLY A 90 -7.69 -41.04 -18.77
N LYS A 91 -8.26 -39.83 -18.88
CA LYS A 91 -7.80 -38.66 -18.09
C LYS A 91 -8.08 -38.81 -16.59
N GLY A 92 -9.10 -39.59 -16.23
CA GLY A 92 -9.55 -39.82 -14.86
C GLY A 92 -10.43 -38.71 -14.28
N ALA A 93 -11.04 -39.01 -13.14
CA ALA A 93 -11.94 -38.13 -12.41
C ALA A 93 -11.31 -37.45 -11.17
N ASP A 94 -9.98 -37.41 -11.02
CA ASP A 94 -9.31 -36.69 -9.92
C ASP A 94 -8.69 -35.38 -10.42
N PRO A 95 -9.41 -34.24 -10.36
CA PRO A 95 -8.89 -32.96 -10.84
C PRO A 95 -7.61 -32.48 -10.14
N ARG A 96 -7.27 -33.02 -8.95
CA ARG A 96 -5.99 -32.71 -8.28
C ARG A 96 -4.77 -33.28 -8.99
N ARG A 97 -4.98 -34.23 -9.92
CA ARG A 97 -3.91 -34.93 -10.66
C ARG A 97 -3.78 -34.47 -12.11
N PHE A 98 -4.58 -33.51 -12.55
CA PHE A 98 -4.47 -32.94 -13.89
C PHE A 98 -3.13 -32.23 -14.08
N LYS A 99 -2.46 -32.52 -15.20
CA LYS A 99 -1.10 -32.03 -15.49
C LYS A 99 -1.08 -30.93 -16.53
N ASP A 100 -2.05 -30.94 -17.44
CA ASP A 100 -2.20 -29.90 -18.44
C ASP A 100 -2.73 -28.61 -17.81
N GLU A 101 -2.23 -27.49 -18.32
CA GLU A 101 -2.57 -26.17 -17.81
C GLU A 101 -4.05 -25.85 -18.01
N HIS A 102 -4.65 -26.34 -19.10
CA HIS A 102 -6.05 -26.12 -19.43
C HIS A 102 -7.00 -26.71 -18.38
N ASP A 103 -6.91 -28.00 -18.08
CA ASP A 103 -7.79 -28.68 -17.12
C ASP A 103 -7.54 -28.21 -15.68
N ARG A 104 -6.28 -27.85 -15.34
CA ARG A 104 -5.96 -27.27 -14.03
C ARG A 104 -6.61 -25.90 -13.85
N ASP A 105 -6.58 -25.05 -14.87
CA ASP A 105 -7.25 -23.75 -14.85
C ASP A 105 -8.76 -23.90 -14.75
N GLN A 106 -9.33 -24.85 -15.49
CA GLN A 106 -10.75 -25.15 -15.44
C GLN A 106 -11.17 -25.65 -14.04
N TRP A 107 -10.42 -26.58 -13.44
CA TRP A 107 -10.65 -27.00 -12.05
C TRP A 107 -10.58 -25.83 -11.07
N ASN A 108 -9.61 -24.93 -11.24
CA ASN A 108 -9.49 -23.75 -10.37
C ASN A 108 -10.73 -22.84 -10.43
N LYS A 109 -11.44 -22.80 -11.56
CA LYS A 109 -12.70 -22.08 -11.74
C LYS A 109 -13.90 -22.86 -11.19
N LEU A 110 -14.00 -24.15 -11.49
CA LEU A 110 -15.17 -24.98 -11.16
C LEU A 110 -15.20 -25.50 -9.72
N LYS A 111 -14.06 -25.53 -9.00
CA LYS A 111 -13.99 -26.05 -7.62
C LYS A 111 -14.86 -25.29 -6.62
N SER A 112 -15.31 -24.07 -6.94
CA SER A 112 -16.25 -23.30 -6.11
C SER A 112 -17.71 -23.74 -6.25
N LEU A 113 -18.00 -24.68 -7.16
CA LEU A 113 -19.34 -25.20 -7.32
C LEU A 113 -19.75 -26.05 -6.11
N PRO A 114 -20.99 -25.90 -5.64
CA PRO A 114 -21.44 -26.51 -4.40
C PRO A 114 -21.73 -28.01 -4.54
N ASN A 115 -21.87 -28.52 -5.77
CA ASN A 115 -22.11 -29.93 -6.07
C ASN A 115 -21.72 -30.24 -7.53
N LEU A 116 -20.58 -30.90 -7.73
CA LEU A 116 -19.95 -31.12 -9.05
C LEU A 116 -19.45 -32.56 -9.18
N ILE A 117 -19.82 -33.25 -10.26
CA ILE A 117 -19.23 -34.54 -10.63
C ILE A 117 -18.15 -34.33 -11.69
N TYR A 118 -17.02 -35.01 -11.56
CA TYR A 118 -16.08 -35.22 -12.66
C TYR A 118 -16.17 -36.65 -13.16
N THR A 119 -16.11 -36.86 -14.48
CA THR A 119 -16.04 -38.19 -15.06
C THR A 119 -15.27 -38.24 -16.38
N ASP A 120 -14.54 -39.32 -16.62
CA ASP A 120 -13.97 -39.68 -17.92
C ASP A 120 -14.68 -40.90 -18.54
N GLY A 121 -15.87 -41.26 -18.04
CA GLY A 121 -16.61 -42.47 -18.39
C GLY A 121 -16.12 -43.74 -17.69
N ASN A 122 -14.82 -43.84 -17.37
CA ASN A 122 -14.24 -44.97 -16.61
C ASN A 122 -14.29 -44.75 -15.10
N THR A 123 -14.19 -43.49 -14.67
CA THR A 123 -14.17 -43.09 -13.27
C THR A 123 -15.12 -41.92 -13.01
N PHE A 124 -15.64 -41.84 -11.79
CA PHE A 124 -16.58 -40.81 -11.32
C PHE A 124 -16.17 -40.33 -9.94
N SER A 125 -16.22 -39.02 -9.72
CA SER A 125 -15.95 -38.42 -8.41
C SER A 125 -16.93 -37.30 -8.13
N LEU A 126 -17.31 -37.11 -6.86
CA LEU A 126 -18.22 -36.06 -6.42
C LEU A 126 -17.46 -35.03 -5.59
N TRP A 127 -17.59 -33.76 -5.93
CA TRP A 127 -16.91 -32.63 -5.29
C TRP A 127 -17.91 -31.61 -4.79
N ARG A 128 -17.63 -31.03 -3.62
CA ARG A 128 -18.38 -29.90 -3.04
C ARG A 128 -17.39 -28.91 -2.47
N ASP A 129 -17.43 -27.66 -2.96
CA ASP A 129 -16.52 -26.59 -2.53
C ASP A 129 -15.03 -26.99 -2.58
N GLY A 130 -14.67 -27.78 -3.60
CA GLY A 130 -13.29 -28.26 -3.82
C GLY A 130 -12.89 -29.48 -2.97
N ILE A 131 -13.81 -30.01 -2.16
CA ILE A 131 -13.61 -31.16 -1.28
C ILE A 131 -14.25 -32.42 -1.90
N LEU A 132 -13.45 -33.47 -2.07
CA LEU A 132 -13.91 -34.78 -2.53
C LEU A 132 -14.87 -35.40 -1.51
N GLN A 133 -16.05 -35.82 -1.98
CA GLN A 133 -17.06 -36.51 -1.20
C GLN A 133 -16.96 -38.01 -1.46
N GLY A 134 -16.55 -38.77 -0.43
CA GLY A 134 -16.36 -40.22 -0.53
C GLY A 134 -15.16 -40.61 -1.40
N ASP A 135 -15.21 -41.83 -1.96
CA ASP A 135 -14.14 -42.38 -2.81
C ASP A 135 -14.42 -42.13 -4.30
N ILE A 136 -13.35 -42.09 -5.11
CA ILE A 136 -13.47 -42.07 -6.56
C ILE A 136 -13.95 -43.45 -7.04
N VAL A 137 -15.11 -43.48 -7.68
CA VAL A 137 -15.74 -44.70 -8.17
C VAL A 137 -15.14 -45.06 -9.53
N ARG A 138 -14.63 -46.28 -9.68
CA ARG A 138 -14.09 -46.81 -10.94
C ARG A 138 -14.96 -47.95 -11.45
N LEU A 139 -15.29 -47.91 -12.74
CA LEU A 139 -15.94 -49.02 -13.44
C LEU A 139 -14.95 -50.16 -13.69
N SER A 140 -15.46 -51.39 -13.74
CA SER A 140 -14.68 -52.58 -14.06
C SER A 140 -14.78 -52.89 -15.55
N GLY A 141 -13.63 -52.79 -16.23
CA GLY A 141 -13.53 -52.72 -17.70
C GLY A 141 -13.09 -51.33 -18.14
N ASP A 142 -12.96 -51.15 -19.45
CA ASP A 142 -12.60 -49.86 -20.06
C ASP A 142 -13.64 -49.46 -21.11
N VAL A 143 -14.13 -48.22 -21.06
CA VAL A 143 -15.21 -47.72 -21.93
C VAL A 143 -14.89 -47.79 -23.43
N GLU A 144 -13.61 -47.80 -23.81
CA GLU A 144 -13.19 -47.88 -25.22
C GLU A 144 -13.24 -49.33 -25.75
N SER A 145 -13.14 -50.33 -24.87
CA SER A 145 -12.95 -51.74 -25.27
C SER A 145 -14.01 -52.73 -24.77
N ALA A 146 -14.51 -52.56 -23.54
CA ALA A 146 -15.35 -53.54 -22.84
C ALA A 146 -16.76 -53.67 -23.43
N GLY A 147 -17.35 -52.60 -23.96
CA GLY A 147 -18.71 -52.63 -24.50
C GLY A 147 -19.74 -53.08 -23.45
N ALA A 148 -20.61 -54.02 -23.82
CA ALA A 148 -21.64 -54.58 -22.92
C ALA A 148 -21.08 -55.33 -21.70
N ALA A 149 -19.78 -55.64 -21.66
CA ALA A 149 -19.14 -56.30 -20.53
C ALA A 149 -18.73 -55.34 -19.40
N LEU A 150 -18.95 -54.03 -19.57
CA LEU A 150 -18.66 -53.02 -18.55
C LEU A 150 -19.54 -53.23 -17.32
N THR A 151 -18.96 -53.20 -16.13
CA THR A 151 -19.69 -53.35 -14.85
C THR A 151 -19.31 -52.23 -13.87
N ALA A 152 -20.19 -51.95 -12.90
CA ALA A 152 -19.96 -50.91 -11.89
C ALA A 152 -20.12 -51.47 -10.48
N PRO A 153 -19.38 -50.93 -9.49
CA PRO A 153 -19.66 -51.17 -8.08
C PRO A 153 -20.94 -50.44 -7.63
N ASP A 154 -21.59 -50.93 -6.57
CA ASP A 154 -22.78 -50.30 -5.96
C ASP A 154 -22.53 -48.85 -5.49
N SER A 155 -21.26 -48.48 -5.25
CA SER A 155 -20.88 -47.12 -4.89
C SER A 155 -21.22 -46.09 -5.98
N LEU A 156 -21.41 -46.49 -7.25
CA LEU A 156 -21.87 -45.60 -8.31
C LEU A 156 -23.30 -45.08 -8.05
N THR A 157 -24.21 -45.98 -7.65
CA THR A 157 -25.59 -45.59 -7.29
C THR A 157 -25.61 -44.70 -6.05
N ARG A 158 -24.72 -44.95 -5.08
CA ARG A 158 -24.57 -44.08 -3.90
C ARG A 158 -24.10 -42.69 -4.29
N LEU A 159 -23.07 -42.57 -5.12
CA LEU A 159 -22.53 -41.29 -5.61
C LEU A 159 -23.61 -40.45 -6.30
N PHE A 160 -24.36 -41.05 -7.25
CA PHE A 160 -25.46 -40.34 -7.92
C PHE A 160 -26.66 -40.09 -7.00
N GLY A 161 -26.90 -40.94 -6.00
CA GLY A 161 -27.88 -40.70 -4.96
C GLY A 161 -27.56 -39.47 -4.13
N ASP A 162 -26.30 -39.33 -3.71
CA ASP A 162 -25.79 -38.19 -2.95
C ASP A 162 -25.77 -36.90 -3.80
N PHE A 163 -25.52 -37.02 -5.10
CA PHE A 163 -25.55 -35.91 -6.04
C PHE A 163 -26.98 -35.41 -6.32
N LEU A 164 -27.91 -36.31 -6.71
CA LEU A 164 -29.26 -35.95 -7.14
C LEU A 164 -30.18 -35.50 -5.99
N ARG A 165 -29.88 -35.89 -4.75
CA ARG A 165 -30.64 -35.48 -3.55
C ARG A 165 -29.99 -34.32 -2.80
N TRP A 166 -29.01 -33.65 -3.40
CA TRP A 166 -28.31 -32.57 -2.75
C TRP A 166 -29.21 -31.33 -2.53
N GLU A 167 -29.14 -30.81 -1.30
CA GLU A 167 -29.75 -29.55 -0.89
C GLU A 167 -28.67 -28.60 -0.33
N PRO A 168 -28.79 -27.28 -0.59
CA PRO A 168 -27.89 -26.30 0.02
C PRO A 168 -27.98 -26.34 1.54
N ILE A 169 -26.81 -26.35 2.20
CA ILE A 169 -26.74 -26.29 3.65
C ILE A 169 -26.76 -24.82 4.07
N PRO A 170 -27.75 -24.36 4.89
CA PRO A 170 -27.78 -22.99 5.39
C PRO A 170 -26.49 -22.65 6.15
N PRO A 171 -25.81 -21.55 5.80
CA PRO A 171 -24.63 -21.12 6.56
C PRO A 171 -25.03 -20.70 7.98
N THR A 172 -24.26 -21.12 8.96
CA THR A 172 -24.58 -20.93 10.40
C THR A 172 -24.01 -19.65 11.00
N ASN A 173 -23.12 -18.96 10.29
CA ASN A 173 -22.46 -17.73 10.75
C ASN A 173 -21.91 -16.90 9.58
N ALA A 174 -21.51 -15.65 9.87
CA ALA A 174 -21.03 -14.69 8.89
C ALA A 174 -19.79 -15.17 8.11
N ARG A 175 -18.88 -15.93 8.74
CA ARG A 175 -17.69 -16.48 8.07
C ARG A 175 -18.05 -17.57 7.07
N ALA A 176 -18.96 -18.48 7.44
CA ALA A 176 -19.44 -19.53 6.56
C ALA A 176 -20.16 -18.93 5.34
N LEU A 177 -21.05 -17.95 5.57
CA LEU A 177 -21.72 -17.22 4.50
C LEU A 177 -20.71 -16.51 3.59
N ALA A 178 -19.71 -15.85 4.16
CA ALA A 178 -18.66 -15.16 3.40
C ALA A 178 -17.87 -16.08 2.47
N ALA A 179 -17.43 -17.25 2.96
CA ALA A 179 -16.70 -18.22 2.14
C ALA A 179 -17.55 -18.72 0.97
N LEU A 180 -18.82 -19.05 1.24
CA LEU A 180 -19.80 -19.51 0.26
C LEU A 180 -20.08 -18.43 -0.80
N SER A 181 -20.45 -17.22 -0.38
CA SER A 181 -20.72 -16.10 -1.28
C SER A 181 -19.50 -15.71 -2.11
N ALA A 182 -18.29 -15.74 -1.54
CA ALA A 182 -17.06 -15.42 -2.25
C ALA A 182 -16.74 -16.42 -3.38
N GLY A 183 -16.96 -17.72 -3.15
CA GLY A 183 -16.78 -18.75 -4.18
C GLY A 183 -17.69 -18.53 -5.37
N LEU A 184 -18.98 -18.31 -5.12
CA LEU A 184 -19.99 -18.14 -6.15
C LEU A 184 -19.89 -16.77 -6.86
N CYS A 185 -19.54 -15.71 -6.12
CA CYS A 185 -19.30 -14.40 -6.71
C CYS A 185 -18.14 -14.44 -7.70
N ARG A 186 -17.06 -15.21 -7.42
CA ARG A 186 -15.95 -15.37 -8.36
C ARG A 186 -16.35 -16.10 -9.62
N LEU A 187 -17.16 -17.15 -9.48
CA LEU A 187 -17.68 -17.88 -10.63
C LEU A 187 -18.46 -16.93 -11.55
N LEU A 188 -19.37 -16.14 -10.98
CA LEU A 188 -20.13 -15.14 -11.75
C LEU A 188 -19.21 -14.09 -12.40
N ARG A 189 -18.22 -13.58 -11.68
CA ARG A 189 -17.24 -12.63 -12.23
C ARG A 189 -16.51 -13.22 -13.42
N ASP A 190 -15.95 -14.41 -13.26
CA ASP A 190 -15.14 -15.07 -14.27
C ASP A 190 -15.99 -15.38 -15.51
N GLU A 191 -17.26 -15.78 -15.34
CA GLU A 191 -18.18 -15.98 -16.45
C GLU A 191 -18.48 -14.66 -17.19
N VAL A 192 -18.76 -13.56 -16.47
CA VAL A 192 -18.96 -12.24 -17.08
C VAL A 192 -17.73 -11.79 -17.86
N THR A 193 -16.53 -11.99 -17.31
CA THR A 193 -15.26 -11.69 -18.01
C THR A 193 -15.13 -12.49 -19.31
N GLU A 194 -15.45 -13.78 -19.30
CA GLU A 194 -15.40 -14.61 -20.52
C GLU A 194 -16.45 -14.19 -21.56
N GLN A 195 -17.67 -13.82 -21.14
CA GLN A 195 -18.71 -13.34 -22.06
C GLN A 195 -18.36 -11.98 -22.68
N LEU A 196 -17.69 -11.09 -21.93
CA LEU A 196 -17.17 -9.82 -22.47
C LEU A 196 -16.05 -10.07 -23.48
N GLY A 197 -15.12 -10.99 -23.19
CA GLY A 197 -14.09 -11.41 -24.13
C GLY A 197 -14.68 -12.01 -25.42
N SER A 198 -15.81 -12.70 -25.30
CA SER A 198 -16.58 -13.25 -26.43
C SER A 198 -17.50 -12.23 -27.12
N LYS A 199 -17.50 -10.98 -26.65
CA LYS A 199 -18.29 -9.85 -27.18
C LYS A 199 -19.79 -10.13 -27.27
N VAL A 200 -20.36 -10.79 -26.26
CA VAL A 200 -21.81 -10.96 -26.17
C VAL A 200 -22.48 -9.57 -26.16
N PRO A 201 -23.36 -9.23 -27.12
CA PRO A 201 -23.85 -7.87 -27.30
C PRO A 201 -24.50 -7.27 -26.05
N ALA A 202 -25.28 -8.08 -25.33
CA ALA A 202 -25.95 -7.71 -24.09
C ALA A 202 -25.00 -7.17 -23.01
N LEU A 203 -24.00 -7.99 -22.63
CA LEU A 203 -23.05 -7.64 -21.58
C LEU A 203 -22.07 -6.58 -22.03
N THR A 204 -21.67 -6.60 -23.30
CA THR A 204 -20.75 -5.60 -23.88
C THR A 204 -21.41 -4.21 -23.89
N GLY A 205 -22.67 -4.11 -24.34
CA GLY A 205 -23.42 -2.86 -24.31
C GLY A 205 -23.64 -2.35 -22.89
N LEU A 206 -24.00 -3.25 -21.95
CA LEU A 206 -24.13 -2.89 -20.54
C LEU A 206 -22.81 -2.37 -19.95
N ALA A 207 -21.68 -2.98 -20.28
CA ALA A 207 -20.36 -2.54 -19.85
C ALA A 207 -19.99 -1.17 -20.42
N GLU A 208 -20.26 -0.92 -21.70
CA GLU A 208 -20.05 0.39 -22.34
C GLU A 208 -20.89 1.48 -21.67
N ASP A 209 -22.16 1.22 -21.41
CA ASP A 209 -23.03 2.20 -20.77
C ASP A 209 -22.66 2.42 -19.30
N TRP A 210 -22.26 1.37 -18.59
CA TRP A 210 -21.73 1.48 -17.22
C TRP A 210 -20.45 2.32 -17.17
N ARG A 211 -19.55 2.18 -18.16
CA ARG A 211 -18.36 3.02 -18.29
C ARG A 211 -18.72 4.48 -18.50
N LYS A 212 -19.63 4.76 -19.43
CA LYS A 212 -20.09 6.15 -19.70
C LYS A 212 -20.72 6.79 -18.46
N LEU A 213 -21.52 6.03 -17.72
CA LEU A 213 -22.33 6.56 -16.61
C LEU A 213 -21.62 6.56 -15.25
N LEU A 214 -20.75 5.61 -14.95
CA LEU A 214 -20.13 5.53 -13.61
C LEU A 214 -18.62 5.62 -13.66
N PHE A 215 -17.97 4.83 -14.52
CA PHE A 215 -16.52 4.66 -14.49
C PHE A 215 -15.92 4.64 -15.90
N PRO A 216 -15.63 5.81 -16.50
CA PRO A 216 -15.16 5.89 -17.89
C PRO A 216 -13.87 5.11 -18.16
N ASP A 217 -13.02 5.01 -17.14
CA ASP A 217 -11.72 4.34 -17.21
C ASP A 217 -11.77 2.88 -16.70
N ALA A 218 -12.95 2.31 -16.44
CA ALA A 218 -13.06 0.94 -15.94
C ALA A 218 -12.72 -0.10 -17.01
N THR A 219 -11.79 -1.00 -16.69
CA THR A 219 -11.47 -2.20 -17.48
C THR A 219 -12.61 -3.21 -17.50
N ASP A 220 -12.57 -4.21 -18.39
CA ASP A 220 -13.60 -5.26 -18.45
C ASP A 220 -13.60 -6.09 -17.15
N GLU A 221 -12.42 -6.32 -16.58
CA GLU A 221 -12.25 -7.02 -15.31
C GLU A 221 -12.88 -6.24 -14.14
N GLN A 222 -12.68 -4.91 -14.12
CA GLN A 222 -13.29 -4.05 -13.09
C GLN A 222 -14.82 -3.98 -13.23
N PHE A 223 -15.34 -3.98 -14.45
CA PHE A 223 -16.78 -4.06 -14.68
C PHE A 223 -17.34 -5.41 -14.24
N ALA A 224 -16.71 -6.53 -14.63
CA ALA A 224 -17.13 -7.87 -14.26
C ALA A 224 -17.12 -8.08 -12.73
N ASP A 225 -16.11 -7.56 -12.04
CA ASP A 225 -16.02 -7.59 -10.58
C ASP A 225 -17.15 -6.79 -9.92
N GLY A 226 -17.39 -5.56 -10.41
CA GLY A 226 -18.49 -4.72 -9.94
C GLY A 226 -19.86 -5.37 -10.17
N TYR A 227 -20.07 -5.98 -11.34
CA TYR A 227 -21.28 -6.72 -11.70
C TYR A 227 -21.53 -7.88 -10.72
N ALA A 228 -20.53 -8.75 -10.54
CA ALA A 228 -20.69 -9.95 -9.73
C ALA A 228 -20.96 -9.63 -8.26
N GLN A 229 -20.26 -8.64 -7.72
CA GLN A 229 -20.54 -8.14 -6.37
C GLN A 229 -21.95 -7.55 -6.30
N ALA A 230 -22.36 -6.75 -7.27
CA ALA A 230 -23.68 -6.13 -7.26
C ALA A 230 -24.83 -7.14 -7.24
N VAL A 231 -24.74 -8.19 -8.05
CA VAL A 231 -25.71 -9.29 -8.04
C VAL A 231 -25.67 -10.04 -6.71
N THR A 232 -24.49 -10.41 -6.24
CA THR A 232 -24.33 -11.19 -5.00
C THR A 232 -24.87 -10.45 -3.77
N PHE A 233 -24.48 -9.19 -3.57
CA PHE A 233 -24.97 -8.38 -2.46
C PHE A 233 -26.46 -8.01 -2.62
N GLY A 234 -26.96 -7.84 -3.84
CA GLY A 234 -28.38 -7.67 -4.11
C GLY A 234 -29.22 -8.86 -3.64
N LEU A 235 -28.79 -10.09 -3.95
CA LEU A 235 -29.46 -11.32 -3.50
C LEU A 235 -29.38 -11.50 -1.98
N LEU A 236 -28.22 -11.23 -1.38
CA LEU A 236 -28.06 -11.28 0.07
C LEU A 236 -28.94 -10.25 0.79
N MET A 237 -29.08 -9.05 0.23
CA MET A 237 -29.98 -8.02 0.74
C MET A 237 -31.45 -8.47 0.64
N ALA A 238 -31.84 -9.09 -0.47
CA ALA A 238 -33.18 -9.66 -0.62
C ALA A 238 -33.47 -10.71 0.48
N ARG A 239 -32.53 -11.61 0.74
CA ARG A 239 -32.65 -12.59 1.85
C ARG A 239 -32.75 -11.95 3.21
N ALA A 240 -31.96 -10.92 3.48
CA ALA A 240 -32.01 -10.18 4.73
C ALA A 240 -33.35 -9.48 4.97
N GLN A 241 -34.09 -9.18 3.89
CA GLN A 241 -35.45 -8.64 3.93
C GLN A 241 -36.55 -9.71 3.89
N GLY A 242 -36.18 -10.99 3.94
CA GLY A 242 -37.14 -12.11 3.90
C GLY A 242 -37.72 -12.38 2.50
N ILE A 243 -37.11 -11.87 1.44
CA ILE A 243 -37.54 -12.14 0.05
C ILE A 243 -37.04 -13.52 -0.38
N VAL A 244 -37.94 -14.34 -0.90
CA VAL A 244 -37.63 -15.67 -1.46
C VAL A 244 -37.01 -15.50 -2.86
N LEU A 245 -35.82 -16.06 -3.08
CA LEU A 245 -35.09 -15.95 -4.34
C LEU A 245 -35.54 -17.01 -5.36
N ALA A 246 -36.05 -18.14 -4.90
CA ALA A 246 -36.56 -19.22 -5.76
C ALA A 246 -37.70 -18.77 -6.70
N ASP A 247 -38.37 -17.66 -6.39
CA ASP A 247 -39.44 -17.06 -7.21
C ASP A 247 -38.92 -16.33 -8.46
N GLY A 248 -37.60 -16.28 -8.67
CA GLY A 248 -36.96 -15.72 -9.87
C GLY A 248 -36.42 -14.30 -9.70
N LEU A 249 -35.33 -14.00 -10.42
CA LEU A 249 -34.58 -12.74 -10.31
C LEU A 249 -35.42 -11.50 -10.61
N ASP A 250 -36.35 -11.56 -11.57
CA ASP A 250 -37.24 -10.46 -11.91
C ASP A 250 -38.19 -10.09 -10.75
N ARG A 251 -38.71 -11.08 -10.00
CA ARG A 251 -39.52 -10.80 -8.81
C ARG A 251 -38.67 -10.22 -7.68
N VAL A 252 -37.45 -10.73 -7.48
CA VAL A 252 -36.49 -10.19 -6.52
C VAL A 252 -36.15 -8.73 -6.86
N ALA A 253 -35.84 -8.45 -8.13
CA ALA A 253 -35.55 -7.11 -8.62
C ALA A 253 -36.72 -6.14 -8.40
N ARG A 254 -37.96 -6.55 -8.71
CA ARG A 254 -39.15 -5.74 -8.44
C ARG A 254 -39.40 -5.51 -6.95
N ALA A 255 -39.16 -6.50 -6.10
CA ALA A 255 -39.30 -6.37 -4.65
C ALA A 255 -38.26 -5.40 -4.08
N LEU A 256 -36.99 -5.53 -4.51
CA LEU A 256 -35.92 -4.62 -4.13
C LEU A 256 -36.12 -3.20 -4.67
N ALA A 257 -36.66 -3.04 -5.88
CA ALA A 257 -36.94 -1.72 -6.45
C ALA A 257 -37.94 -0.90 -5.60
N LYS A 258 -38.85 -1.56 -4.87
CA LYS A 258 -39.76 -0.87 -3.93
C LYS A 258 -39.05 -0.27 -2.73
N THR A 259 -37.85 -0.74 -2.40
CA THR A 259 -37.08 -0.26 -1.25
C THR A 259 -36.34 1.06 -1.50
N ASN A 260 -36.51 1.69 -2.67
CA ASN A 260 -35.80 2.92 -3.09
C ASN A 260 -34.27 2.84 -2.97
N THR A 261 -33.69 1.64 -3.02
CA THR A 261 -32.24 1.45 -2.95
C THR A 261 -31.60 1.52 -4.34
N VAL A 262 -30.45 2.18 -4.44
CA VAL A 262 -29.62 2.16 -5.66
C VAL A 262 -29.24 0.73 -6.04
N ILE A 263 -29.07 -0.16 -5.05
CA ILE A 263 -28.83 -1.59 -5.27
C ILE A 263 -30.01 -2.24 -5.98
N GLY A 264 -31.25 -2.02 -5.55
CA GLY A 264 -32.43 -2.58 -6.22
C GLY A 264 -32.58 -2.09 -7.66
N GLY A 265 -32.28 -0.81 -7.90
CA GLY A 265 -32.25 -0.23 -9.23
C GLY A 265 -31.16 -0.85 -10.12
N ALA A 266 -29.93 -0.93 -9.62
CA ALA A 266 -28.79 -1.51 -10.32
C ALA A 266 -29.00 -3.01 -10.57
N PHE A 267 -29.39 -3.78 -9.55
CA PHE A 267 -29.70 -5.20 -9.64
C PHE A 267 -30.71 -5.47 -10.76
N ARG A 268 -31.79 -4.69 -10.82
CA ARG A 268 -32.76 -4.76 -11.90
C ARG A 268 -32.12 -4.57 -13.28
N VAL A 269 -31.31 -3.52 -13.48
CA VAL A 269 -30.58 -3.31 -14.75
C VAL A 269 -29.72 -4.53 -15.11
N LEU A 270 -28.98 -5.06 -14.13
CA LEU A 270 -28.05 -6.17 -14.33
C LEU A 270 -28.77 -7.49 -14.63
N THR A 271 -30.04 -7.63 -14.23
CA THR A 271 -30.84 -8.84 -14.40
C THR A 271 -31.94 -8.70 -15.44
N ASP A 272 -32.30 -7.53 -15.96
CA ASP A 272 -33.48 -7.37 -16.83
C ASP A 272 -33.27 -7.89 -18.26
N ASP A 273 -32.03 -8.09 -18.71
CA ASP A 273 -31.76 -8.56 -20.07
C ASP A 273 -31.80 -10.09 -20.19
N VAL A 274 -32.75 -10.59 -20.98
CA VAL A 274 -33.00 -12.03 -21.18
C VAL A 274 -31.81 -12.73 -21.85
N ALA A 275 -31.13 -12.07 -22.79
CA ALA A 275 -29.98 -12.64 -23.48
C ALA A 275 -28.77 -12.78 -22.54
N GLY A 276 -28.51 -11.78 -21.70
CA GLY A 276 -27.51 -11.81 -20.64
C GLY A 276 -27.84 -12.82 -19.53
N GLN A 277 -29.11 -12.94 -19.13
CA GLN A 277 -29.55 -13.97 -18.18
C GLN A 277 -29.35 -15.39 -18.73
N GLU A 278 -29.68 -15.64 -20.00
CA GLU A 278 -29.40 -16.94 -20.62
C GLU A 278 -27.89 -17.19 -20.73
N ALA A 279 -27.10 -16.15 -21.02
CA ALA A 279 -25.64 -16.23 -21.03
C ALA A 279 -24.99 -16.36 -19.63
N LEU A 280 -25.73 -16.19 -18.54
CA LEU A 280 -25.22 -16.31 -17.16
C LEU A 280 -26.06 -17.28 -16.32
N LYS A 281 -26.92 -18.07 -16.96
CA LYS A 281 -27.98 -18.87 -16.34
C LYS A 281 -27.44 -19.83 -15.30
N THR A 282 -26.28 -20.42 -15.59
CA THR A 282 -25.61 -21.40 -14.75
C THR A 282 -25.10 -20.77 -13.44
N SER A 283 -24.32 -19.69 -13.51
CA SER A 283 -23.85 -18.99 -12.30
C SER A 283 -24.99 -18.34 -11.52
N LEU A 284 -25.92 -17.68 -12.20
CA LEU A 284 -27.07 -17.01 -11.57
C LEU A 284 -28.02 -18.01 -10.89
N GLY A 285 -28.30 -19.14 -11.53
CA GLY A 285 -29.14 -20.20 -10.96
C GLY A 285 -28.51 -20.84 -9.73
N THR A 286 -27.19 -21.09 -9.77
CA THR A 286 -26.44 -21.62 -8.61
C THR A 286 -26.44 -20.63 -7.45
N LEU A 287 -26.11 -19.37 -7.74
CA LEU A 287 -26.09 -18.29 -6.76
C LEU A 287 -27.46 -18.11 -6.10
N THR A 288 -28.52 -18.06 -6.89
CA THR A 288 -29.92 -17.93 -6.41
C THR A 288 -30.27 -19.09 -5.48
N ARG A 289 -30.04 -20.34 -5.91
CA ARG A 289 -30.40 -21.53 -5.12
C ARG A 289 -29.65 -21.59 -3.80
N VAL A 290 -28.35 -21.35 -3.82
CA VAL A 290 -27.51 -21.43 -2.62
C VAL A 290 -27.84 -20.31 -1.65
N LEU A 291 -28.01 -19.09 -2.14
CA LEU A 291 -28.34 -17.95 -1.29
C LEU A 291 -29.79 -18.01 -0.77
N ASP A 292 -30.71 -18.71 -1.44
CA ASP A 292 -32.09 -18.87 -0.95
C ASP A 292 -32.18 -19.57 0.40
N ALA A 293 -31.25 -20.49 0.67
CA ALA A 293 -31.14 -21.20 1.95
C ALA A 293 -30.57 -20.33 3.08
N VAL A 294 -30.12 -19.10 2.80
CA VAL A 294 -29.55 -18.20 3.82
C VAL A 294 -30.66 -17.67 4.72
N ASP A 295 -30.46 -17.83 6.03
CA ASP A 295 -31.24 -17.18 7.08
C ASP A 295 -30.38 -16.11 7.76
N TRP A 296 -30.57 -14.85 7.37
CA TRP A 296 -29.83 -13.74 7.94
C TRP A 296 -30.14 -13.51 9.43
N ALA A 297 -31.36 -13.79 9.89
CA ALA A 297 -31.72 -13.58 11.28
C ALA A 297 -30.93 -14.53 12.20
N ALA A 298 -30.76 -15.79 11.79
CA ALA A 298 -29.95 -16.78 12.49
C ALA A 298 -28.44 -16.44 12.48
N ILE A 299 -27.95 -15.86 11.37
CA ILE A 299 -26.54 -15.50 11.19
C ILE A 299 -26.17 -14.23 11.96
N GLY A 300 -26.95 -13.17 11.76
CA GLY A 300 -26.70 -11.86 12.34
C GLY A 300 -27.06 -11.77 13.81
N LYS A 301 -28.00 -12.58 14.30
CA LYS A 301 -28.44 -12.62 15.72
C LYS A 301 -28.80 -11.25 16.30
N GLY A 302 -29.26 -10.33 15.45
CA GLY A 302 -29.58 -8.96 15.83
C GLY A 302 -28.38 -8.02 15.99
N ASP A 303 -27.15 -8.47 15.69
CA ASP A 303 -25.96 -7.61 15.65
C ASP A 303 -25.83 -6.89 14.30
N PRO A 304 -25.98 -5.55 14.24
CA PRO A 304 -25.81 -4.78 13.01
C PRO A 304 -24.38 -4.87 12.44
N GLU A 305 -23.38 -5.14 13.27
CA GLU A 305 -21.98 -5.30 12.86
C GLU A 305 -21.71 -6.67 12.20
N ALA A 306 -22.66 -7.61 12.24
CA ALA A 306 -22.54 -8.89 11.54
C ALA A 306 -22.30 -8.72 10.03
N TRP A 307 -22.87 -7.68 9.41
CA TRP A 307 -22.62 -7.32 8.01
C TRP A 307 -21.18 -6.89 7.76
N LEU A 308 -20.58 -6.17 8.71
CA LEU A 308 -19.18 -5.75 8.62
C LEU A 308 -18.27 -6.97 8.69
N TYR A 309 -18.45 -7.84 9.69
CA TYR A 309 -17.65 -9.06 9.83
C TYR A 309 -17.82 -10.01 8.64
N PHE A 310 -19.05 -10.13 8.12
CA PHE A 310 -19.32 -10.85 6.88
C PHE A 310 -18.50 -10.26 5.72
N TYR A 311 -18.56 -8.94 5.52
CA TYR A 311 -17.86 -8.29 4.40
C TYR A 311 -16.34 -8.43 4.50
N GLU A 312 -15.77 -8.33 5.71
CA GLU A 312 -14.34 -8.55 5.94
C GLU A 312 -13.92 -9.99 5.59
N HIS A 313 -14.69 -10.98 6.06
CA HIS A 313 -14.46 -12.37 5.71
C HIS A 313 -14.68 -12.62 4.21
N PHE A 314 -15.66 -11.95 3.59
CA PHE A 314 -15.96 -12.08 2.17
C PHE A 314 -14.79 -11.57 1.35
N LEU A 315 -14.30 -10.34 1.61
CA LEU A 315 -13.14 -9.79 0.89
C LEU A 315 -11.89 -10.66 1.08
N ALA A 316 -11.63 -11.14 2.30
CA ALA A 316 -10.50 -12.01 2.57
C ALA A 316 -10.59 -13.35 1.79
N ALA A 317 -11.81 -13.88 1.64
CA ALA A 317 -12.06 -15.10 0.91
C ALA A 317 -12.14 -14.89 -0.61
N TYR A 318 -12.59 -13.71 -1.08
CA TYR A 318 -12.89 -13.36 -2.48
C TYR A 318 -11.63 -12.88 -3.22
N ASP A 319 -10.94 -11.87 -2.68
CA ASP A 319 -9.71 -11.33 -3.26
C ASP A 319 -8.87 -10.56 -2.20
N ASN A 320 -7.79 -11.22 -1.73
CA ASN A 320 -6.86 -10.63 -0.76
C ASN A 320 -6.03 -9.48 -1.31
N ASP A 321 -5.86 -9.38 -2.63
CA ASP A 321 -5.15 -8.26 -3.26
C ASP A 321 -6.10 -7.08 -3.51
N LEU A 322 -7.36 -7.33 -3.85
CA LEU A 322 -8.43 -6.31 -3.81
C LEU A 322 -8.52 -5.68 -2.42
N ARG A 323 -8.47 -6.48 -1.34
CA ARG A 323 -8.42 -5.98 0.06
C ARG A 323 -7.28 -4.98 0.31
N LYS A 324 -6.12 -5.16 -0.33
CA LYS A 324 -4.96 -4.23 -0.22
C LYS A 324 -5.09 -3.05 -1.20
N LEU A 325 -5.66 -3.27 -2.38
CA LEU A 325 -5.81 -2.31 -3.48
C LEU A 325 -6.92 -1.29 -3.24
N THR A 326 -8.03 -1.71 -2.63
CA THR A 326 -9.18 -0.84 -2.35
C THR A 326 -8.89 0.16 -1.24
N GLY A 327 -7.86 -0.09 -0.41
CA GLY A 327 -7.46 0.82 0.66
C GLY A 327 -8.54 1.02 1.73
N SER A 328 -9.57 0.17 1.74
CA SER A 328 -10.69 0.18 2.68
C SER A 328 -10.21 -0.33 4.04
N TYR A 329 -9.33 0.42 4.71
CA TYR A 329 -9.01 0.15 6.10
C TYR A 329 -10.25 0.47 6.93
N TYR A 330 -10.79 -0.56 7.58
CA TYR A 330 -11.82 -0.37 8.59
C TYR A 330 -11.33 0.67 9.60
N THR A 331 -12.10 1.73 9.78
CA THR A 331 -11.77 2.78 10.76
C THR A 331 -12.27 2.32 12.12
N PRO A 332 -11.38 2.17 13.12
CA PRO A 332 -11.78 1.69 14.44
C PRO A 332 -12.92 2.56 15.02
N PRO A 333 -13.95 1.96 15.65
CA PRO A 333 -15.05 2.71 16.26
C PRO A 333 -14.57 3.76 17.26
N GLU A 334 -13.48 3.51 17.98
CA GLU A 334 -12.89 4.42 18.95
C GLU A 334 -12.43 5.73 18.28
N VAL A 335 -11.88 5.63 17.06
CA VAL A 335 -11.49 6.80 16.27
C VAL A 335 -12.71 7.55 15.75
N VAL A 336 -13.69 6.82 15.20
CA VAL A 336 -14.91 7.40 14.63
C VAL A 336 -15.69 8.14 15.71
N THR A 337 -15.96 7.49 16.84
CA THR A 337 -16.68 8.06 17.98
C THR A 337 -15.99 9.32 18.48
N ALA A 338 -14.66 9.31 18.61
CA ALA A 338 -13.93 10.49 19.04
C ALA A 338 -14.00 11.64 18.02
N MET A 339 -13.80 11.37 16.73
CA MET A 339 -13.90 12.42 15.70
C MET A 339 -15.30 13.01 15.61
N VAL A 340 -16.35 12.18 15.62
CA VAL A 340 -17.74 12.63 15.62
C VAL A 340 -18.04 13.49 16.85
N ARG A 341 -17.58 13.07 18.04
CA ARG A 341 -17.69 13.85 19.27
C ARG A 341 -16.97 15.20 19.16
N LEU A 342 -15.74 15.25 18.67
CA LEU A 342 -14.99 16.50 18.55
C LEU A 342 -15.64 17.49 17.58
N VAL A 343 -16.22 16.99 16.49
CA VAL A 343 -17.01 17.83 15.58
C VAL A 343 -18.27 18.36 16.27
N ASP A 344 -19.00 17.51 17.00
CA ASP A 344 -20.17 17.90 17.77
C ASP A 344 -19.84 18.94 18.85
N ASP A 345 -18.75 18.73 19.61
CA ASP A 345 -18.25 19.65 20.63
C ASP A 345 -17.92 21.03 20.00
N ALA A 346 -17.28 21.06 18.83
CA ALA A 346 -17.01 22.31 18.11
C ALA A 346 -18.31 23.04 17.71
N LEU A 347 -19.31 22.31 17.19
CA LEU A 347 -20.59 22.88 16.78
C LEU A 347 -21.35 23.47 17.97
N ARG A 348 -21.33 22.79 19.12
CA ARG A 348 -22.03 23.20 20.34
C ARG A 348 -21.40 24.38 21.05
N ASP A 349 -20.10 24.56 20.89
CA ASP A 349 -19.36 25.59 21.60
C ASP A 349 -19.86 27.02 21.27
N PRO A 350 -20.30 27.80 22.27
CA PRO A 350 -20.79 29.17 22.09
C PRO A 350 -19.74 30.15 21.53
N ALA A 351 -18.46 29.93 21.81
CA ALA A 351 -17.35 30.72 21.30
C ALA A 351 -16.99 30.38 19.85
N ARG A 352 -17.52 29.28 19.31
CA ARG A 352 -17.27 28.80 17.93
C ARG A 352 -18.53 28.92 17.08
N PHE A 353 -19.33 27.86 17.01
CA PHE A 353 -20.48 27.80 16.11
C PHE A 353 -21.78 28.22 16.77
N ASN A 354 -21.88 28.06 18.10
CA ASN A 354 -23.07 28.37 18.91
C ASN A 354 -24.33 27.66 18.40
N LEU A 355 -24.22 26.35 18.14
CA LEU A 355 -25.35 25.48 17.79
C LEU A 355 -25.58 24.49 18.95
N PRO A 356 -26.43 24.79 19.95
CA PRO A 356 -26.59 23.97 21.15
C PRO A 356 -26.96 22.50 20.88
N GLU A 357 -27.70 22.25 19.79
CA GLU A 357 -28.06 20.91 19.32
C GLU A 357 -26.93 20.18 18.58
N GLY A 358 -25.83 20.87 18.27
CA GLY A 358 -24.66 20.31 17.62
C GLY A 358 -25.01 19.64 16.29
N LEU A 359 -24.62 18.37 16.14
CA LEU A 359 -24.94 17.55 14.97
C LEU A 359 -26.46 17.32 14.79
N ALA A 360 -27.28 17.46 15.83
CA ALA A 360 -28.72 17.30 15.73
C ALA A 360 -29.42 18.53 15.10
N SER A 361 -28.75 19.68 15.07
CA SER A 361 -29.28 20.93 14.49
C SER A 361 -29.66 20.78 13.02
N ALA A 362 -30.80 21.36 12.63
CA ALA A 362 -31.25 21.42 11.24
C ALA A 362 -30.31 22.24 10.32
N ASP A 363 -29.50 23.14 10.89
CA ASP A 363 -28.54 23.98 10.14
C ASP A 363 -27.26 23.23 9.72
N VAL A 364 -27.12 21.97 10.14
CA VAL A 364 -25.91 21.17 9.92
C VAL A 364 -26.15 20.12 8.83
N THR A 365 -25.76 20.45 7.59
CA THR A 365 -25.61 19.47 6.50
C THR A 365 -24.24 18.81 6.58
N LEU A 366 -24.19 17.48 6.58
CA LEU A 366 -22.97 16.69 6.74
C LEU A 366 -22.75 15.78 5.53
N ALA A 367 -21.49 15.66 5.08
CA ALA A 367 -21.11 14.69 4.07
C ALA A 367 -19.86 13.87 4.46
N ASP A 368 -19.93 12.56 4.18
CA ASP A 368 -18.75 11.71 4.08
C ASP A 368 -18.41 11.45 2.60
N PRO A 369 -17.28 11.97 2.09
CA PRO A 369 -16.92 11.87 0.68
C PRO A 369 -16.35 10.49 0.29
N ALA A 370 -16.05 9.62 1.25
CA ALA A 370 -15.49 8.30 1.04
C ALA A 370 -16.00 7.35 2.13
N VAL A 371 -17.31 7.08 2.08
CA VAL A 371 -18.07 6.45 3.16
C VAL A 371 -17.62 5.03 3.50
N GLY A 372 -17.00 4.32 2.56
CA GLY A 372 -16.59 2.93 2.73
C GLY A 372 -17.78 2.07 3.13
N THR A 373 -17.69 1.43 4.29
CA THR A 373 -18.76 0.59 4.86
C THR A 373 -19.74 1.35 5.77
N GLY A 374 -19.74 2.68 5.78
CA GLY A 374 -20.75 3.49 6.50
C GLY A 374 -20.37 3.92 7.92
N THR A 375 -19.16 3.63 8.40
CA THR A 375 -18.84 3.74 9.83
C THR A 375 -18.99 5.18 10.38
N TYR A 376 -18.57 6.22 9.65
CA TYR A 376 -18.74 7.61 10.11
C TYR A 376 -20.20 8.04 10.15
N LEU A 377 -20.99 7.71 9.13
CA LEU A 377 -22.42 8.06 9.10
C LEU A 377 -23.20 7.34 10.21
N LEU A 378 -22.85 6.09 10.52
CA LEU A 378 -23.38 5.37 11.69
C LEU A 378 -23.03 6.08 13.00
N GLY A 379 -21.76 6.46 13.16
CA GLY A 379 -21.32 7.23 14.34
C GLY A 379 -22.06 8.55 14.50
N VAL A 380 -22.31 9.27 13.40
CA VAL A 380 -23.10 10.51 13.39
C VAL A 380 -24.55 10.26 13.79
N LEU A 381 -25.23 9.27 13.22
CA LEU A 381 -26.61 8.93 13.57
C LEU A 381 -26.74 8.54 15.05
N ARG A 382 -25.82 7.71 15.55
CA ARG A 382 -25.76 7.34 16.98
C ARG A 382 -25.56 8.56 17.87
N ARG A 383 -24.68 9.49 17.50
CA ARG A 383 -24.47 10.73 18.26
C ARG A 383 -25.72 11.61 18.27
N ILE A 384 -26.39 11.77 17.14
CA ILE A 384 -27.65 12.52 17.05
C ILE A 384 -28.74 11.87 17.91
N ALA A 385 -28.84 10.54 17.87
CA ALA A 385 -29.79 9.80 18.71
C ALA A 385 -29.53 10.01 20.19
N GLU A 386 -28.27 9.96 20.64
CA GLU A 386 -27.92 10.21 22.04
C GLU A 386 -28.20 11.67 22.46
N ILE A 387 -27.99 12.64 21.58
CA ILE A 387 -28.39 14.04 21.83
C ILE A 387 -29.92 14.12 22.01
N ALA A 388 -30.68 13.57 21.07
CA ALA A 388 -32.15 13.59 21.13
C ALA A 388 -32.69 12.88 22.39
N LYS A 389 -32.08 11.75 22.75
CA LYS A 389 -32.47 10.95 23.92
C LYS A 389 -32.34 11.70 25.25
N ALA A 390 -31.48 12.73 25.32
CA ALA A 390 -31.39 13.61 26.49
C ALA A 390 -32.72 14.34 26.77
N ASP A 391 -33.51 14.61 25.72
CA ASP A 391 -34.86 15.20 25.81
C ASP A 391 -35.97 14.13 25.96
N GLY A 392 -35.57 12.88 26.19
CA GLY A 392 -36.44 11.73 26.36
C GLY A 392 -36.41 10.78 25.16
N ALA A 393 -36.43 9.47 25.43
CA ALA A 393 -36.24 8.46 24.40
C ALA A 393 -37.32 8.43 23.30
N GLY A 394 -38.44 9.16 23.46
CA GLY A 394 -39.50 9.29 22.45
C GLY A 394 -39.18 10.29 21.32
N THR A 395 -38.19 11.17 21.49
CA THR A 395 -37.81 12.18 20.49
C THR A 395 -36.94 11.60 19.37
N VAL A 396 -36.19 10.52 19.68
CA VAL A 396 -35.19 9.91 18.78
C VAL A 396 -35.75 9.62 17.38
N PRO A 397 -36.91 8.98 17.20
CA PRO A 397 -37.40 8.67 15.85
C PRO A 397 -37.65 9.92 14.99
N GLY A 398 -38.18 11.00 15.58
CA GLY A 398 -38.46 12.25 14.88
C GLY A 398 -37.18 12.97 14.46
N VAL A 399 -36.21 13.08 15.37
CA VAL A 399 -34.92 13.73 15.11
C VAL A 399 -34.11 12.96 14.07
N ILE A 400 -34.11 11.62 14.15
CA ILE A 400 -33.41 10.77 13.17
C ILE A 400 -34.03 10.91 11.78
N ARG A 401 -35.37 10.90 11.63
CA ARG A 401 -36.01 11.16 10.33
C ARG A 401 -35.59 12.50 9.74
N ALA A 402 -35.56 13.56 10.55
CA ALA A 402 -35.12 14.88 10.09
C ALA A 402 -33.63 14.88 9.70
N ALA A 403 -32.78 14.20 10.45
CA ALA A 403 -31.34 14.11 10.19
C ALA A 403 -31.01 13.39 8.87
N LEU A 404 -31.77 12.36 8.49
CA LEU A 404 -31.53 11.60 7.24
C LEU A 404 -31.63 12.47 5.98
N ALA A 405 -32.39 13.56 6.02
CA ALA A 405 -32.51 14.50 4.90
C ALA A 405 -31.21 15.31 4.65
N ARG A 406 -30.28 15.37 5.62
CA ARG A 406 -29.09 16.24 5.61
C ARG A 406 -27.76 15.49 5.82
N ILE A 407 -27.79 14.17 5.92
CA ILE A 407 -26.61 13.30 6.04
C ILE A 407 -26.35 12.62 4.70
N ILE A 408 -25.20 12.91 4.10
CA ILE A 408 -24.84 12.52 2.74
C ILE A 408 -23.61 11.59 2.76
N GLY A 409 -23.61 10.56 1.91
CA GLY A 409 -22.45 9.70 1.71
C GLY A 409 -22.15 9.46 0.23
N PHE A 410 -20.87 9.51 -0.14
CA PHE A 410 -20.38 9.13 -1.46
C PHE A 410 -19.45 7.93 -1.35
N GLU A 411 -19.65 6.94 -2.21
CA GLU A 411 -18.76 5.79 -2.36
C GLU A 411 -18.48 5.51 -3.83
N LEU A 412 -17.22 5.22 -4.16
CA LEU A 412 -16.85 4.84 -5.52
C LEU A 412 -17.17 3.35 -5.78
N GLN A 413 -16.98 2.48 -4.78
CA GLN A 413 -17.07 1.03 -4.95
C GLN A 413 -18.45 0.48 -4.56
N PHE A 414 -19.02 -0.38 -5.42
CA PHE A 414 -20.35 -0.94 -5.18
C PHE A 414 -20.43 -1.82 -3.92
N GLY A 415 -19.42 -2.68 -3.68
CA GLY A 415 -19.40 -3.59 -2.51
C GLY A 415 -19.47 -2.85 -1.17
N PRO A 416 -18.52 -1.94 -0.85
CA PRO A 416 -18.57 -1.14 0.36
C PRO A 416 -19.85 -0.30 0.47
N PHE A 417 -20.31 0.30 -0.63
CA PHE A 417 -21.57 1.04 -0.68
C PHE A 417 -22.76 0.19 -0.23
N ALA A 418 -22.85 -1.05 -0.74
CA ALA A 418 -23.95 -1.95 -0.40
C ALA A 418 -23.96 -2.30 1.09
N VAL A 419 -22.78 -2.56 1.66
CA VAL A 419 -22.60 -2.82 3.09
C VAL A 419 -22.95 -1.59 3.92
N ALA A 420 -22.54 -0.38 3.49
CA ALA A 420 -22.89 0.86 4.16
C ALA A 420 -24.41 1.06 4.20
N GLN A 421 -25.09 0.85 3.08
CA GLN A 421 -26.55 0.96 2.99
C GLN A 421 -27.25 -0.03 3.92
N LEU A 422 -26.83 -1.30 3.94
CA LEU A 422 -27.39 -2.32 4.83
C LEU A 422 -27.23 -1.96 6.32
N ARG A 423 -26.01 -1.58 6.73
CA ARG A 423 -25.73 -1.21 8.12
C ARG A 423 -26.51 0.04 8.53
N LEU A 424 -26.57 1.06 7.67
CA LEU A 424 -27.32 2.28 7.93
C LEU A 424 -28.83 2.04 8.00
N LEU A 425 -29.39 1.20 7.13
CA LEU A 425 -30.82 0.83 7.21
C LEU A 425 -31.14 0.05 8.49
N ALA A 426 -30.27 -0.87 8.90
CA ALA A 426 -30.44 -1.63 10.14
C ALA A 426 -30.40 -0.70 11.37
N GLU A 427 -29.41 0.19 11.43
CA GLU A 427 -29.30 1.19 12.50
C GLU A 427 -30.51 2.13 12.52
N VAL A 428 -30.95 2.60 11.36
CA VAL A 428 -32.14 3.46 11.26
C VAL A 428 -33.40 2.71 11.71
N ALA A 429 -33.57 1.44 11.35
CA ALA A 429 -34.71 0.64 11.80
C ALA A 429 -34.75 0.55 13.34
N GLU A 430 -33.59 0.31 13.96
CA GLU A 430 -33.42 0.25 15.41
C GLU A 430 -33.75 1.61 16.07
N LEU A 431 -33.15 2.70 15.58
CA LEU A 431 -33.35 4.06 16.11
C LEU A 431 -34.80 4.55 15.93
N LEU A 432 -35.48 4.14 14.85
CA LEU A 432 -36.88 4.44 14.62
C LEU A 432 -37.84 3.49 15.36
N ARG A 433 -37.32 2.43 16.00
CA ARG A 433 -38.08 1.37 16.69
C ARG A 433 -39.09 0.66 15.81
N VAL A 434 -38.74 0.44 14.55
CA VAL A 434 -39.59 -0.28 13.58
C VAL A 434 -39.15 -1.74 13.52
N LYS A 435 -40.10 -2.67 13.66
CA LYS A 435 -39.85 -4.10 13.42
C LYS A 435 -40.04 -4.41 11.94
N GLY A 436 -39.04 -5.05 11.32
CA GLY A 436 -39.10 -5.47 9.91
C GLY A 436 -38.55 -4.41 8.96
N THR A 437 -39.28 -4.13 7.87
CA THR A 437 -38.82 -3.21 6.82
C THR A 437 -38.95 -1.75 7.24
N VAL A 438 -37.91 -0.96 6.95
CA VAL A 438 -37.92 0.49 7.15
C VAL A 438 -39.05 1.11 6.30
N PRO A 439 -39.81 2.10 6.83
CA PRO A 439 -40.89 2.75 6.08
C PRO A 439 -40.44 3.36 4.74
N GLU A 440 -41.30 3.32 3.72
CA GLU A 440 -40.97 3.74 2.34
C GLU A 440 -40.58 5.22 2.21
N ASP A 441 -40.99 6.06 3.17
CA ASP A 441 -40.66 7.48 3.22
C ASP A 441 -39.23 7.76 3.73
N VAL A 442 -38.59 6.77 4.34
CA VAL A 442 -37.21 6.86 4.82
C VAL A 442 -36.25 6.61 3.66
N ARG A 443 -35.54 7.66 3.22
CA ARG A 443 -34.55 7.58 2.14
C ARG A 443 -33.16 7.96 2.65
N LEU A 444 -32.19 7.08 2.40
CA LEU A 444 -30.78 7.37 2.66
C LEU A 444 -30.19 8.17 1.50
N ARG A 445 -29.45 9.25 1.79
CA ARG A 445 -28.75 10.05 0.77
C ARG A 445 -27.34 9.51 0.53
N LEU A 446 -27.28 8.24 0.15
CA LEU A 446 -26.05 7.53 -0.23
C LEU A 446 -25.97 7.40 -1.74
N TYR A 447 -24.82 7.72 -2.33
CA TYR A 447 -24.64 7.67 -3.78
C TYR A 447 -23.39 6.89 -4.18
N VAL A 448 -23.53 6.03 -5.18
CA VAL A 448 -22.40 5.40 -5.89
C VAL A 448 -21.86 6.42 -6.89
N THR A 449 -20.74 7.07 -6.57
CA THR A 449 -20.17 8.15 -7.40
C THR A 449 -18.69 8.39 -7.11
N ASP A 450 -17.96 8.93 -8.08
CA ASP A 450 -16.67 9.57 -7.81
C ASP A 450 -16.89 10.98 -7.23
N THR A 451 -16.51 11.17 -5.97
CA THR A 451 -16.50 12.47 -5.30
C THR A 451 -15.65 13.50 -6.05
N LEU A 452 -14.52 13.06 -6.60
CA LEU A 452 -13.57 13.93 -7.31
C LEU A 452 -13.98 14.15 -8.78
N GLY A 453 -15.01 13.45 -9.27
CA GLY A 453 -15.54 13.59 -10.62
C GLY A 453 -16.14 14.98 -10.88
N ASN A 454 -16.17 15.40 -12.14
CA ASN A 454 -16.67 16.72 -12.53
C ASN A 454 -18.15 16.92 -12.15
N PRO A 455 -18.47 17.87 -11.23
CA PRO A 455 -19.85 18.09 -10.80
C PRO A 455 -20.73 18.78 -11.86
N TYR A 456 -20.13 19.33 -12.92
CA TYR A 456 -20.81 20.04 -14.01
C TYR A 456 -20.96 19.22 -15.29
N ALA A 457 -20.54 17.95 -15.29
CA ALA A 457 -20.75 17.10 -16.46
C ALA A 457 -22.25 16.92 -16.71
N GLU A 458 -22.73 17.46 -17.84
CA GLU A 458 -24.09 17.23 -18.37
C GLU A 458 -24.08 15.99 -19.28
N GLU A 459 -25.19 15.26 -19.32
CA GLU A 459 -25.33 14.02 -20.08
C GLU A 459 -26.29 14.23 -21.26
N GLU A 460 -25.82 13.98 -22.49
CA GLU A 460 -26.63 14.10 -23.71
C GLU A 460 -27.52 12.87 -23.99
N TYR A 461 -27.27 11.71 -23.35
CA TYR A 461 -28.08 10.50 -23.54
C TYR A 461 -28.02 9.53 -22.35
N ILE A 462 -29.19 9.06 -21.86
CA ILE A 462 -29.33 8.00 -20.84
C ILE A 462 -30.26 6.92 -21.39
N PRO A 463 -29.81 5.67 -21.56
CA PRO A 463 -30.68 4.53 -21.83
C PRO A 463 -31.73 4.36 -20.71
N GLN A 464 -33.01 4.14 -21.08
CA GLN A 464 -34.10 3.99 -20.09
C GLN A 464 -33.83 2.90 -19.04
N ILE A 465 -33.09 1.84 -19.40
CA ILE A 465 -32.74 0.74 -18.51
C ILE A 465 -31.83 1.19 -17.36
N LEU A 466 -30.99 2.23 -17.55
CA LEU A 466 -30.03 2.73 -16.56
C LEU A 466 -30.54 3.91 -15.73
N ARG A 467 -31.82 4.26 -15.89
CA ARG A 467 -32.43 5.45 -15.29
C ARG A 467 -32.24 5.57 -13.77
N PRO A 468 -32.41 4.53 -12.93
CA PRO A 468 -32.21 4.66 -11.48
C PRO A 468 -30.78 5.03 -11.09
N LEU A 469 -29.81 4.51 -11.84
CA LEU A 469 -28.40 4.76 -11.61
C LEU A 469 -27.99 6.16 -12.07
N ALA A 470 -28.51 6.58 -13.23
CA ALA A 470 -28.31 7.93 -13.74
C ALA A 470 -29.00 8.99 -12.86
N GLU A 471 -30.18 8.70 -12.31
CA GLU A 471 -30.85 9.56 -11.31
C GLU A 471 -30.01 9.68 -10.03
N SER A 472 -29.50 8.58 -9.49
CA SER A 472 -28.56 8.61 -8.34
C SER A 472 -27.33 9.47 -8.63
N ARG A 473 -26.73 9.34 -9.82
CA ARG A 473 -25.58 10.16 -10.23
C ARG A 473 -25.95 11.64 -10.38
N ARG A 474 -27.10 11.95 -11.00
CA ARG A 474 -27.59 13.32 -11.17
C ARG A 474 -27.82 13.99 -9.83
N GLU A 475 -28.43 13.30 -8.88
CA GLU A 475 -28.60 13.80 -7.52
C GLU A 475 -27.25 13.98 -6.82
N ALA A 476 -26.32 13.03 -6.95
CA ALA A 476 -24.97 13.19 -6.41
C ALA A 476 -24.24 14.41 -7.01
N ASN A 477 -24.33 14.61 -8.32
CA ASN A 477 -23.78 15.78 -9.00
C ASN A 477 -24.46 17.07 -8.55
N LYS A 478 -25.78 17.07 -8.33
CA LYS A 478 -26.52 18.20 -7.76
C LYS A 478 -26.03 18.54 -6.36
N VAL A 479 -25.80 17.55 -5.50
CA VAL A 479 -25.20 17.76 -4.17
C VAL A 479 -23.81 18.36 -4.30
N LYS A 480 -22.92 17.74 -5.08
CA LYS A 480 -21.55 18.22 -5.31
C LYS A 480 -21.54 19.64 -5.86
N ARG A 481 -22.42 19.94 -6.81
CA ARG A 481 -22.49 21.21 -7.55
C ARG A 481 -23.16 22.35 -6.78
N ALA A 482 -24.25 22.09 -6.05
CA ALA A 482 -25.16 23.16 -5.62
C ALA A 482 -25.50 23.15 -4.12
N GLU A 483 -25.47 22.00 -3.45
CA GLU A 483 -25.92 21.93 -2.06
C GLU A 483 -24.85 22.40 -1.07
N PRO A 484 -25.14 23.35 -0.17
CA PRO A 484 -24.18 23.78 0.85
C PRO A 484 -23.93 22.69 1.90
N ILE A 485 -22.66 22.45 2.21
CA ILE A 485 -22.24 21.46 3.22
C ILE A 485 -21.55 22.19 4.38
N THR A 486 -21.99 21.90 5.60
CA THR A 486 -21.46 22.50 6.84
C THR A 486 -20.33 21.67 7.43
N VAL A 487 -20.45 20.34 7.38
CA VAL A 487 -19.45 19.42 7.92
C VAL A 487 -19.03 18.42 6.86
N VAL A 488 -17.73 18.26 6.67
CA VAL A 488 -17.15 17.11 5.96
C VAL A 488 -16.33 16.30 6.96
N ILE A 489 -16.64 15.01 7.10
CA ILE A 489 -15.95 14.08 8.01
C ILE A 489 -15.66 12.76 7.30
N GLY A 490 -14.56 12.07 7.64
CA GLY A 490 -14.29 10.74 7.09
C GLY A 490 -12.84 10.28 7.14
N ASN A 491 -12.57 9.20 6.42
CA ASN A 491 -11.24 8.62 6.20
C ASN A 491 -10.98 8.47 4.70
N PRO A 492 -10.44 9.50 4.00
CA PRO A 492 -10.22 9.43 2.57
C PRO A 492 -9.06 8.47 2.19
N PRO A 493 -9.06 7.89 0.98
CA PRO A 493 -8.09 6.87 0.58
C PRO A 493 -6.64 7.38 0.49
N TYR A 494 -5.68 6.50 0.83
CA TYR A 494 -4.24 6.81 0.81
C TYR A 494 -3.57 6.21 -0.43
N LYS A 495 -3.12 7.03 -1.38
CA LYS A 495 -2.31 6.56 -2.52
C LYS A 495 -1.36 7.64 -3.02
N GLU A 496 -0.06 7.44 -2.80
CA GLU A 496 0.97 8.28 -3.39
C GLU A 496 1.06 8.10 -4.91
N LYS A 497 1.62 9.10 -5.61
CA LYS A 497 1.75 9.12 -7.07
C LYS A 497 0.41 8.93 -7.78
N ALA A 498 -0.66 9.52 -7.24
CA ALA A 498 -2.01 9.43 -7.77
C ALA A 498 -2.30 10.48 -8.86
N LYS A 499 -1.29 10.89 -9.63
CA LYS A 499 -1.48 11.82 -10.75
C LYS A 499 -2.48 11.21 -11.74
N GLY A 500 -3.45 12.01 -12.20
CA GLY A 500 -4.54 11.57 -13.07
C GLY A 500 -5.75 10.98 -12.33
N ARG A 501 -5.64 10.68 -11.03
CA ARG A 501 -6.76 10.16 -10.22
C ARG A 501 -7.48 11.23 -9.41
N GLY A 502 -7.12 12.51 -9.58
CA GLY A 502 -7.76 13.62 -8.88
C GLY A 502 -9.01 14.19 -9.56
N GLY A 503 -9.45 13.59 -10.67
CA GLY A 503 -10.64 14.01 -11.41
C GLY A 503 -10.65 15.51 -11.69
N TRP A 504 -11.78 16.15 -11.40
CA TRP A 504 -11.99 17.59 -11.57
C TRP A 504 -11.12 18.44 -10.64
N VAL A 505 -10.82 17.97 -9.43
CA VAL A 505 -9.93 18.69 -8.49
C VAL A 505 -8.53 18.90 -9.10
N GLU A 506 -8.06 17.90 -9.84
CA GLU A 506 -6.75 17.93 -10.51
C GLU A 506 -6.78 18.56 -11.91
N ALA A 507 -7.81 18.26 -12.71
CA ALA A 507 -7.86 18.65 -14.13
C ALA A 507 -8.66 19.93 -14.41
N GLY A 508 -9.55 20.34 -13.50
CA GLY A 508 -10.51 21.42 -13.74
C GLY A 508 -11.54 21.07 -14.82
N SER A 509 -12.27 22.09 -15.30
CA SER A 509 -13.23 21.95 -16.40
C SER A 509 -12.58 22.38 -17.71
N ARG A 510 -12.64 21.54 -18.77
CA ARG A 510 -11.96 21.78 -20.06
C ARG A 510 -12.35 23.10 -20.77
N ASN A 511 -13.50 23.69 -20.40
CA ASN A 511 -14.07 24.89 -21.03
C ASN A 511 -14.28 26.07 -20.06
N ALA A 512 -13.72 26.03 -18.84
CA ALA A 512 -13.85 27.12 -17.88
C ALA A 512 -12.59 28.00 -17.86
N ASN A 513 -12.76 29.32 -17.74
CA ASN A 513 -11.66 30.27 -17.49
C ASN A 513 -11.05 30.15 -16.07
N GLU A 514 -11.45 29.15 -15.29
CA GLU A 514 -11.00 28.93 -13.92
C GLU A 514 -9.94 27.82 -13.84
N PRO A 515 -8.84 28.03 -13.10
CA PRO A 515 -7.82 27.01 -12.93
C PRO A 515 -8.34 25.87 -12.05
N ALA A 516 -7.82 24.65 -12.28
CA ALA A 516 -8.18 23.47 -11.48
C ALA A 516 -8.02 23.72 -9.96
N PRO A 517 -8.92 23.24 -9.09
CA PRO A 517 -8.88 23.53 -7.66
C PRO A 517 -7.53 23.24 -6.97
N LEU A 518 -6.83 22.18 -7.38
CA LEU A 518 -5.51 21.81 -6.84
C LEU A 518 -4.43 22.85 -7.13
N SER A 519 -4.56 23.65 -8.20
CA SER A 519 -3.57 24.66 -8.60
C SER A 519 -3.26 25.66 -7.47
N LYS A 520 -4.27 26.00 -6.64
CA LYS A 520 -4.12 26.88 -5.47
C LYS A 520 -3.14 26.34 -4.42
N TRP A 521 -2.94 25.03 -4.39
CA TRP A 521 -2.02 24.35 -3.46
C TRP A 521 -0.67 24.02 -4.11
N MET A 522 -0.47 24.33 -5.39
CA MET A 522 0.84 24.18 -6.03
C MET A 522 1.74 25.34 -5.58
N PRO A 523 2.90 25.07 -4.96
CA PRO A 523 3.78 26.15 -4.49
C PRO A 523 4.37 26.91 -5.68
N PRO A 524 4.47 28.25 -5.60
CA PRO A 524 5.07 29.05 -6.65
C PRO A 524 6.59 28.80 -6.75
N PRO A 525 7.22 28.98 -7.94
CA PRO A 525 8.64 28.67 -8.14
C PRO A 525 9.59 29.41 -7.20
N ASN A 526 9.28 30.66 -6.85
CA ASN A 526 10.10 31.50 -5.97
C ASN A 526 10.20 30.99 -4.52
N TRP A 527 9.38 30.01 -4.11
CA TRP A 527 9.49 29.38 -2.80
C TRP A 527 10.59 28.31 -2.73
N GLY A 528 11.17 27.90 -3.86
CA GLY A 528 12.28 26.93 -3.88
C GLY A 528 11.90 25.48 -3.54
N VAL A 529 10.61 25.18 -3.35
CA VAL A 529 10.13 23.84 -2.96
C VAL A 529 9.49 23.04 -4.10
N GLY A 530 9.59 23.52 -5.35
CA GLY A 530 8.94 22.93 -6.52
C GLY A 530 9.29 21.45 -6.76
N ALA A 531 10.50 21.02 -6.43
CA ALA A 531 10.92 19.61 -6.53
C ALA A 531 10.10 18.64 -5.65
N HIS A 532 9.42 19.18 -4.63
CA HIS A 532 8.57 18.44 -3.70
C HIS A 532 7.07 18.53 -4.03
N ALA A 533 6.66 19.35 -5.00
CA ALA A 533 5.25 19.53 -5.35
C ALA A 533 4.58 18.22 -5.85
N LYS A 534 5.37 17.24 -6.32
CA LYS A 534 4.89 15.90 -6.68
C LYS A 534 4.17 15.17 -5.53
N HIS A 535 4.45 15.50 -4.27
CA HIS A 535 3.80 14.89 -3.10
C HIS A 535 2.34 15.32 -2.93
N LEU A 536 1.93 16.44 -3.54
CA LEU A 536 0.52 16.86 -3.61
C LEU A 536 -0.32 15.95 -4.51
N ARG A 537 0.31 15.12 -5.35
CA ARG A 537 -0.35 14.11 -6.18
C ARG A 537 -0.64 12.85 -5.37
N ASN A 538 -1.52 13.00 -4.37
CA ASN A 538 -1.95 11.93 -3.49
C ASN A 538 -3.47 12.03 -3.29
N LEU A 539 -4.17 10.88 -3.25
CA LEU A 539 -5.63 10.85 -3.14
C LEU A 539 -6.14 11.64 -1.93
N TYR A 540 -5.59 11.44 -0.73
CA TYR A 540 -6.08 12.16 0.47
C TYR A 540 -6.00 13.69 0.31
N VAL A 541 -5.01 14.20 -0.45
CA VAL A 541 -4.86 15.64 -0.74
C VAL A 541 -6.00 16.13 -1.62
N TYR A 542 -6.42 15.34 -2.61
CA TYR A 542 -7.54 15.69 -3.48
C TYR A 542 -8.86 15.74 -2.70
N PHE A 543 -9.06 14.81 -1.75
CA PHE A 543 -10.22 14.84 -0.85
C PHE A 543 -10.18 16.04 0.11
N TRP A 544 -9.02 16.36 0.70
CA TRP A 544 -8.84 17.60 1.46
C TRP A 544 -9.16 18.83 0.62
N ARG A 545 -8.71 18.87 -0.64
CA ARG A 545 -8.98 20.01 -1.52
C ARG A 545 -10.45 20.11 -1.89
N TRP A 546 -11.09 18.99 -2.20
CA TRP A 546 -12.54 18.94 -2.46
C TRP A 546 -13.34 19.41 -1.24
N ALA A 547 -13.03 18.89 -0.06
CA ALA A 547 -13.73 19.22 1.19
C ALA A 547 -13.59 20.72 1.53
N THR A 548 -12.37 21.25 1.47
CA THR A 548 -12.11 22.67 1.75
C THR A 548 -12.72 23.59 0.69
N TRP A 549 -12.75 23.18 -0.59
CA TRP A 549 -13.49 23.92 -1.63
C TRP A 549 -15.00 23.92 -1.35
N LYS A 550 -15.56 22.78 -0.95
CA LYS A 550 -16.99 22.61 -0.74
C LYS A 550 -17.50 23.34 0.51
N VAL A 551 -16.75 23.30 1.61
CA VAL A 551 -17.13 23.93 2.89
C VAL A 551 -16.70 25.40 2.95
N PHE A 552 -15.49 25.73 2.47
CA PHE A 552 -14.89 27.06 2.66
C PHE A 552 -14.70 27.90 1.40
N GLY A 553 -15.06 27.41 0.21
CA GLY A 553 -14.84 28.10 -1.06
C GLY A 553 -15.46 29.51 -1.10
N ASP A 554 -14.90 30.41 -1.92
CA ASP A 554 -15.50 31.72 -2.19
C ASP A 554 -16.74 31.55 -3.07
N ALA A 555 -17.84 32.26 -2.84
CA ALA A 555 -19.05 32.13 -3.66
C ALA A 555 -18.81 32.37 -5.17
N ALA A 556 -17.79 33.15 -5.55
CA ALA A 556 -17.42 33.31 -6.96
C ALA A 556 -16.70 32.09 -7.56
N ALA A 557 -15.81 31.44 -6.79
CA ALA A 557 -15.02 30.26 -7.23
C ALA A 557 -15.64 28.91 -6.80
N ALA A 558 -16.72 28.98 -6.02
CA ALA A 558 -17.47 27.90 -5.41
C ALA A 558 -18.89 28.40 -5.04
N PRO A 559 -19.77 28.69 -6.02
CA PRO A 559 -21.13 29.23 -5.79
C PRO A 559 -21.98 28.48 -4.78
N GLN A 560 -21.64 27.22 -4.54
CA GLN A 560 -22.29 26.29 -3.64
C GLN A 560 -21.73 26.24 -2.22
N ALA A 561 -20.64 26.95 -1.94
CA ALA A 561 -20.21 27.15 -0.56
C ALA A 561 -21.29 27.94 0.18
N ARG A 562 -21.46 27.70 1.48
CA ARG A 562 -22.37 28.52 2.28
C ARG A 562 -21.96 29.99 2.15
N ALA A 563 -22.93 30.89 2.09
CA ALA A 563 -22.66 32.33 1.99
C ALA A 563 -21.81 32.85 3.17
N ASP A 564 -22.02 32.31 4.37
CA ASP A 564 -21.23 32.60 5.58
C ASP A 564 -19.89 31.83 5.64
N ARG A 565 -19.73 30.80 4.78
CA ARG A 565 -18.57 29.91 4.68
C ARG A 565 -18.23 29.22 6.00
N ARG A 566 -19.16 29.19 6.96
CA ARG A 566 -18.96 28.59 8.28
C ARG A 566 -19.06 27.09 8.16
N GLY A 567 -18.09 26.36 8.69
CA GLY A 567 -18.12 24.90 8.68
C GLY A 567 -16.86 24.22 9.20
N ILE A 568 -16.84 22.90 9.11
CA ILE A 568 -15.78 22.03 9.64
C ILE A 568 -15.39 21.01 8.59
N VAL A 569 -14.08 20.78 8.43
CA VAL A 569 -13.53 19.61 7.73
C VAL A 569 -12.71 18.79 8.73
N CYS A 570 -13.05 17.53 8.95
CA CYS A 570 -12.37 16.65 9.90
C CYS A 570 -12.01 15.30 9.26
N PHE A 571 -10.73 15.03 9.05
CA PHE A 571 -10.29 13.75 8.48
C PHE A 571 -9.21 13.07 9.33
N ILE A 572 -9.18 11.74 9.26
CA ILE A 572 -8.00 10.95 9.60
C ILE A 572 -7.24 10.61 8.30
N THR A 573 -5.98 11.06 8.19
CA THR A 573 -5.16 10.91 6.96
C THR A 573 -3.68 10.73 7.27
N VAL A 574 -2.89 10.36 6.27
CA VAL A 574 -1.42 10.33 6.40
C VAL A 574 -0.83 11.72 6.72
N ALA A 575 0.14 11.77 7.62
CA ALA A 575 0.63 12.99 8.25
C ALA A 575 1.63 13.81 7.41
N GLY A 576 1.94 13.38 6.17
CA GLY A 576 2.99 13.99 5.35
C GLY A 576 2.81 15.49 5.07
N PHE A 577 1.56 15.98 5.05
CA PHE A 577 1.28 17.40 4.82
C PHE A 577 1.54 18.30 6.03
N LEU A 578 1.67 17.74 7.24
CA LEU A 578 1.89 18.52 8.46
C LEU A 578 3.22 19.29 8.39
N ASN A 579 4.27 18.73 7.81
CA ASN A 579 5.59 19.36 7.72
C ASN A 579 6.24 19.31 6.33
N GLY A 580 5.75 18.48 5.41
CA GLY A 580 6.43 18.27 4.13
C GLY A 580 6.59 19.57 3.32
N PRO A 581 7.75 19.80 2.68
CA PRO A 581 8.05 21.05 1.96
C PRO A 581 7.13 21.29 0.76
N GLY A 582 6.68 20.21 0.09
CA GLY A 582 5.72 20.30 -1.02
C GLY A 582 4.33 20.80 -0.61
N PHE A 583 4.00 20.78 0.68
CA PHE A 583 2.67 21.11 1.22
C PHE A 583 2.58 22.53 1.81
N GLN A 584 3.62 23.35 1.68
CA GLN A 584 3.62 24.71 2.24
C GLN A 584 2.42 25.55 1.75
N ALA A 585 2.05 25.45 0.47
CA ALA A 585 0.93 26.21 -0.09
C ALA A 585 -0.43 25.71 0.40
N MET A 586 -0.58 24.39 0.62
CA MET A 586 -1.76 23.81 1.27
C MET A 586 -1.91 24.34 2.71
N ARG A 587 -0.84 24.32 3.52
CA ARG A 587 -0.89 24.83 4.91
C ARG A 587 -1.18 26.33 4.96
N ALA A 588 -0.59 27.10 4.05
CA ALA A 588 -0.85 28.53 3.90
C ALA A 588 -2.33 28.81 3.60
N ASP A 589 -2.91 28.09 2.64
CA ASP A 589 -4.33 28.25 2.29
C ASP A 589 -5.27 27.86 3.44
N LEU A 590 -4.97 26.77 4.15
CA LEU A 590 -5.74 26.35 5.33
C LEU A 590 -5.69 27.40 6.44
N ARG A 591 -4.50 27.95 6.76
CA ARG A 591 -4.36 29.02 7.76
C ARG A 591 -5.10 30.29 7.37
N ARG A 592 -5.11 30.65 6.09
CA ARG A 592 -5.82 31.85 5.61
C ARG A 592 -7.33 31.69 5.63
N THR A 593 -7.79 30.45 5.47
CA THR A 593 -9.21 30.15 5.28
C THR A 593 -9.91 29.83 6.60
N ALA A 594 -9.24 29.19 7.55
CA ALA A 594 -9.82 28.73 8.81
C ALA A 594 -9.58 29.70 9.97
N ASP A 595 -10.29 29.49 11.08
CA ASP A 595 -10.07 30.17 12.36
C ASP A 595 -9.17 29.33 13.27
N GLU A 596 -9.48 28.04 13.35
CA GLU A 596 -8.82 27.09 14.26
C GLU A 596 -8.54 25.77 13.55
N ILE A 597 -7.40 25.16 13.85
CA ILE A 597 -6.98 23.86 13.35
C ILE A 597 -6.45 23.03 14.52
N TRP A 598 -6.95 21.82 14.68
CA TRP A 598 -6.45 20.85 15.65
C TRP A 598 -5.82 19.67 14.93
N VAL A 599 -4.64 19.26 15.38
CA VAL A 599 -3.88 18.13 14.85
C VAL A 599 -3.61 17.14 15.97
N VAL A 600 -4.21 15.96 15.87
CA VAL A 600 -3.90 14.82 16.74
C VAL A 600 -2.96 13.88 15.99
N ASP A 601 -1.71 13.80 16.44
CA ASP A 601 -0.76 12.82 15.91
C ASP A 601 -1.06 11.44 16.47
N CYS A 602 -1.45 10.53 15.58
CA CYS A 602 -1.84 9.17 15.93
C CYS A 602 -0.68 8.18 15.82
N SER A 603 0.48 8.63 15.33
CA SER A 603 1.68 7.82 15.09
C SER A 603 2.93 8.50 15.67
N PRO A 604 2.95 8.78 16.98
CA PRO A 604 4.10 9.40 17.64
C PRO A 604 5.39 8.58 17.52
N GLU A 605 5.29 7.27 17.24
CA GLU A 605 6.41 6.39 16.97
C GLU A 605 7.05 6.58 15.57
N GLY A 606 6.42 7.39 14.73
CA GLY A 606 6.88 7.69 13.37
C GLY A 606 6.53 6.62 12.34
N HIS A 607 7.40 6.46 11.34
CA HIS A 607 7.13 5.63 10.17
C HIS A 607 7.44 4.14 10.44
N GLN A 608 6.60 3.24 9.93
CA GLN A 608 6.69 1.79 10.14
C GLN A 608 6.73 1.38 11.63
N PRO A 609 5.82 1.87 12.47
CA PRO A 609 5.81 1.50 13.88
C PRO A 609 5.38 0.04 14.05
N ALA A 610 5.55 -0.54 15.25
CA ALA A 610 5.14 -1.93 15.52
C ALA A 610 3.65 -2.14 15.18
N VAL A 611 3.26 -3.34 14.71
CA VAL A 611 1.87 -3.59 14.27
C VAL A 611 0.85 -3.31 15.40
N ALA A 612 1.21 -3.65 16.64
CA ALA A 612 0.35 -3.46 17.82
C ALA A 612 0.15 -1.98 18.23
N SER A 613 1.01 -1.06 17.80
CA SER A 613 0.87 0.37 18.12
C SER A 613 0.08 1.17 17.09
N ARG A 614 -0.15 0.61 15.90
CA ARG A 614 -0.84 1.32 14.80
C ARG A 614 -2.33 1.38 15.07
N ILE A 615 -2.93 2.57 14.92
CA ILE A 615 -4.39 2.75 14.87
C ILE A 615 -5.00 1.85 13.79
N PHE A 616 -4.37 1.84 12.61
CA PHE A 616 -4.69 0.92 11.51
C PHE A 616 -3.55 -0.09 11.35
N GLN A 617 -3.74 -1.33 11.78
CA GLN A 617 -2.66 -2.35 11.81
C GLN A 617 -1.97 -2.58 10.45
N GLY A 618 -2.71 -2.40 9.35
CA GLY A 618 -2.17 -2.51 7.99
C GLY A 618 -1.46 -1.27 7.44
N VAL A 619 -1.58 -0.10 8.08
CA VAL A 619 -1.00 1.16 7.60
C VAL A 619 0.38 1.38 8.22
N GLN A 620 1.40 1.55 7.39
CA GLN A 620 2.78 1.73 7.83
C GLN A 620 3.22 3.20 7.85
N GLN A 621 2.48 4.08 7.18
CA GLN A 621 2.75 5.51 7.18
C GLN A 621 2.26 6.16 8.48
N PRO A 622 2.89 7.25 8.94
CA PRO A 622 2.34 8.06 10.03
C PRO A 622 0.96 8.62 9.66
N VAL A 623 0.03 8.54 10.61
CA VAL A 623 -1.36 8.99 10.47
C VAL A 623 -1.68 10.06 11.51
N CYS A 624 -2.54 11.01 11.15
CA CYS A 624 -3.03 12.06 12.02
C CYS A 624 -4.55 12.28 11.82
N ILE A 625 -5.22 12.75 12.87
CA ILE A 625 -6.56 13.34 12.77
C ILE A 625 -6.38 14.85 12.69
N VAL A 626 -7.02 15.50 11.73
CA VAL A 626 -7.00 16.96 11.61
C VAL A 626 -8.42 17.49 11.49
N LEU A 627 -8.77 18.43 12.37
CA LEU A 627 -10.03 19.17 12.35
C LEU A 627 -9.72 20.63 11.99
N VAL A 628 -10.29 21.12 10.90
CA VAL A 628 -10.18 22.50 10.42
C VAL A 628 -11.55 23.16 10.57
N ALA A 629 -11.64 24.24 11.33
CA ALA A 629 -12.90 24.95 11.59
C ALA A 629 -12.84 26.40 11.11
N ARG A 630 -13.87 26.82 10.39
CA ARG A 630 -14.18 28.22 10.11
C ARG A 630 -15.46 28.58 10.82
N THR A 631 -15.31 29.30 11.93
CA THR A 631 -16.37 29.74 12.84
C THR A 631 -17.02 31.05 12.41
N GLY A 632 -16.40 31.79 11.48
CA GLY A 632 -16.90 33.08 10.96
C GLY A 632 -16.15 34.30 11.50
N LYS A 633 -15.11 34.10 12.33
CA LYS A 633 -14.23 35.17 12.84
C LYS A 633 -13.08 35.50 11.88
N ALA A 634 -12.84 34.65 10.89
CA ALA A 634 -11.73 34.79 9.96
C ALA A 634 -11.94 35.99 9.02
N ASP A 635 -11.12 37.02 9.21
CA ASP A 635 -11.06 38.21 8.34
C ASP A 635 -10.09 38.02 7.16
N GLY A 636 -9.45 36.85 7.05
CA GLY A 636 -8.43 36.52 6.05
C GLY A 636 -7.08 37.21 6.28
N LYS A 637 -6.94 38.01 7.34
CA LYS A 637 -5.71 38.75 7.68
C LYS A 637 -4.92 38.05 8.79
N LYS A 638 -5.61 37.41 9.73
CA LYS A 638 -4.96 36.61 10.78
C LYS A 638 -4.89 35.13 10.38
N PRO A 639 -3.72 34.49 10.46
CA PRO A 639 -3.61 33.06 10.22
C PRO A 639 -4.33 32.28 11.33
N ALA A 640 -4.97 31.17 10.96
CA ALA A 640 -5.63 30.25 11.88
C ALA A 640 -4.69 29.83 13.03
N ARG A 641 -5.24 29.72 14.23
CA ARG A 641 -4.53 29.13 15.37
C ARG A 641 -4.46 27.62 15.16
N VAL A 642 -3.24 27.06 15.15
CA VAL A 642 -3.01 25.63 14.97
C VAL A 642 -2.55 25.03 16.29
N ARG A 643 -3.28 24.03 16.78
CA ARG A 643 -3.00 23.29 18.01
C ARG A 643 -2.61 21.85 17.67
N TYR A 644 -1.57 21.34 18.30
CA TYR A 644 -1.07 19.98 18.12
C TYR A 644 -1.09 19.19 19.43
N ARG A 645 -1.41 17.91 19.34
CA ARG A 645 -1.32 16.94 20.44
C ARG A 645 -0.91 15.58 19.90
N ALA A 646 0.12 14.98 20.49
CA ALA A 646 0.47 13.60 20.21
C ALA A 646 -0.33 12.65 21.13
N LEU A 647 -0.79 11.53 20.57
CA LEU A 647 -1.23 10.38 21.37
C LEU A 647 -0.02 9.72 22.07
N PRO A 648 -0.22 8.90 23.11
CA PRO A 648 0.88 8.20 23.76
C PRO A 648 1.60 7.24 22.80
N VAL A 649 2.91 7.09 22.99
CA VAL A 649 3.72 6.02 22.38
C VAL A 649 3.36 4.72 23.08
N GLY A 650 3.02 3.68 22.32
CA GLY A 650 2.65 2.40 22.93
C GLY A 650 1.57 1.67 22.14
N ARG A 651 0.83 0.81 22.82
CA ARG A 651 -0.20 0.00 22.16
C ARG A 651 -1.37 0.87 21.69
N ARG A 652 -2.05 0.46 20.62
CA ARG A 652 -3.21 1.21 20.08
C ARG A 652 -4.34 1.39 21.09
N GLU A 653 -4.49 0.46 22.03
CA GLU A 653 -5.51 0.52 23.08
C GLU A 653 -5.33 1.76 23.98
N GLU A 654 -4.10 2.05 24.40
CA GLU A 654 -3.76 3.25 25.20
C GLU A 654 -4.04 4.54 24.42
N LYS A 655 -3.80 4.53 23.09
CA LYS A 655 -4.12 5.64 22.21
C LYS A 655 -5.63 5.89 22.15
N PHE A 656 -6.44 4.83 22.11
CA PHE A 656 -7.89 4.93 22.11
C PHE A 656 -8.44 5.50 23.42
N GLU A 657 -7.86 5.12 24.56
CA GLU A 657 -8.26 5.66 25.87
C GLU A 657 -8.04 7.18 25.97
N VAL A 658 -6.89 7.67 25.47
CA VAL A 658 -6.60 9.11 25.43
C VAL A 658 -7.53 9.82 24.45
N LEU A 659 -7.72 9.24 23.26
CA LEU A 659 -8.57 9.82 22.22
C LEU A 659 -10.04 9.93 22.66
N ALA A 660 -10.54 8.97 23.45
CA ALA A 660 -11.89 8.99 24.02
C ALA A 660 -12.13 10.16 24.98
N LYS A 661 -11.09 10.61 25.71
CA LYS A 661 -11.18 11.68 26.73
C LYS A 661 -10.80 13.07 26.21
N LEU A 662 -10.08 13.16 25.10
CA LEU A 662 -9.55 14.40 24.53
C LEU A 662 -10.64 15.43 24.23
N THR A 663 -10.52 16.67 24.69
CA THR A 663 -11.45 17.77 24.33
C THR A 663 -10.72 18.84 23.52
N LEU A 664 -11.46 19.72 22.83
CA LEU A 664 -10.86 20.76 21.98
C LEU A 664 -10.08 21.82 22.77
N ASP A 665 -10.37 21.98 24.06
CA ASP A 665 -9.77 23.00 24.94
C ASP A 665 -8.97 22.41 26.12
N ASP A 666 -8.54 21.15 25.98
CA ASP A 666 -7.62 20.49 26.91
C ASP A 666 -6.30 21.29 27.07
N ALA A 667 -5.76 21.37 28.28
CA ALA A 667 -4.48 22.03 28.55
C ALA A 667 -3.28 21.32 27.86
N ALA A 668 -3.44 20.05 27.47
CA ALA A 668 -2.40 19.27 26.80
C ALA A 668 -2.15 19.68 25.33
N TRP A 669 -2.94 20.60 24.76
CA TRP A 669 -2.70 21.13 23.42
C TRP A 669 -1.50 22.07 23.41
N THR A 670 -0.62 21.92 22.41
CA THR A 670 0.51 22.83 22.18
C THR A 670 0.26 23.68 20.93
N ASP A 671 0.47 24.99 21.02
CA ASP A 671 0.36 25.88 19.87
C ASP A 671 1.53 25.69 18.90
N CYS A 672 1.20 25.59 17.61
CA CYS A 672 2.17 25.56 16.53
C CYS A 672 2.57 26.99 16.13
N PRO A 673 3.72 27.18 15.45
CA PRO A 673 4.15 28.49 14.98
C PRO A 673 3.07 29.20 14.14
N ALA A 674 3.01 30.53 14.18
CA ALA A 674 1.94 31.30 13.55
C ALA A 674 2.20 31.65 12.07
N GLU A 675 3.42 31.42 11.56
CA GLU A 675 3.78 31.79 10.19
C GLU A 675 2.94 31.02 9.17
N GLU A 676 2.56 31.70 8.09
CA GLU A 676 1.62 31.18 7.09
C GLU A 676 2.06 29.82 6.51
N ARG A 677 3.36 29.62 6.30
CA ARG A 677 3.91 28.38 5.69
C ARG A 677 4.42 27.36 6.71
N ALA A 678 4.38 27.69 8.01
CA ALA A 678 4.93 26.87 9.07
C ALA A 678 4.32 25.47 9.08
N ALA A 679 5.06 24.51 9.62
CA ALA A 679 4.54 23.18 9.88
C ALA A 679 3.36 23.24 10.87
N PHE A 680 2.44 22.28 10.76
CA PHE A 680 1.43 22.01 11.77
C PHE A 680 1.98 21.09 12.86
N LEU A 681 3.15 21.46 13.39
CA LEU A 681 3.85 20.79 14.46
C LEU A 681 4.34 21.87 15.46
N PRO A 682 4.45 21.56 16.76
CA PRO A 682 4.90 22.51 17.78
C PRO A 682 6.27 23.10 17.46
N ALA A 683 6.52 24.37 17.80
CA ALA A 683 7.85 24.94 17.65
C ALA A 683 8.88 24.16 18.47
N ALA A 684 10.12 24.10 17.99
CA ALA A 684 11.26 23.77 18.84
C ALA A 684 11.29 24.71 20.05
N THR A 685 11.56 24.19 21.25
CA THR A 685 11.65 25.00 22.48
C THR A 685 13.03 24.82 23.14
N GLY A 686 13.33 25.65 24.14
CA GLY A 686 14.57 25.56 24.90
C GLY A 686 15.84 25.69 24.06
N GLY A 687 16.91 25.02 24.48
CA GLY A 687 18.20 25.04 23.79
C GLY A 687 18.11 24.54 22.34
N TRP A 688 17.27 23.53 22.07
CA TRP A 688 17.10 22.96 20.73
C TRP A 688 16.72 24.02 19.69
N ALA A 689 15.81 24.93 20.02
CA ALA A 689 15.39 26.01 19.12
C ALA A 689 16.55 26.93 18.70
N THR A 690 17.55 27.07 19.56
CA THR A 690 18.70 27.96 19.37
C THR A 690 19.86 27.27 18.65
N TYR A 691 19.97 25.95 18.72
CA TYR A 691 21.11 25.23 18.10
C TYR A 691 21.07 25.32 16.56
N PRO A 692 22.23 25.48 15.89
CA PRO A 692 22.29 25.51 14.44
C PRO A 692 21.81 24.20 13.81
N ALA A 693 20.97 24.32 12.77
CA ALA A 693 20.58 23.18 11.95
C ALA A 693 21.81 22.59 11.25
N LEU A 694 21.90 21.26 11.21
CA LEU A 694 23.04 20.55 10.62
C LEU A 694 23.30 20.98 9.18
N ASP A 695 22.26 21.15 8.37
CA ASP A 695 22.39 21.54 6.96
C ASP A 695 22.76 23.01 6.75
N ALA A 696 22.53 23.87 7.74
CA ALA A 696 23.00 25.25 7.71
C ALA A 696 24.53 25.37 7.94
N LEU A 697 25.18 24.32 8.48
CA LEU A 697 26.63 24.30 8.70
C LEU A 697 27.44 23.96 7.43
N PHE A 698 26.78 23.53 6.34
CA PHE A 698 27.44 23.09 5.11
C PHE A 698 26.96 23.85 3.88
N ALA A 699 27.88 24.16 2.96
CA ALA A 699 27.56 24.84 1.70
C ALA A 699 26.79 23.92 0.73
N TYR A 700 27.15 22.63 0.73
CA TYR A 700 26.50 21.59 -0.05
C TYR A 700 26.16 20.38 0.80
N ASN A 701 24.98 19.81 0.55
CA ASN A 701 24.68 18.44 0.91
C ASN A 701 23.68 17.87 -0.10
N GLY A 702 23.73 16.56 -0.35
CA GLY A 702 22.98 15.93 -1.44
C GLY A 702 22.56 14.51 -1.11
N SER A 703 21.80 13.87 -2.00
CA SER A 703 21.48 12.44 -1.85
C SER A 703 22.73 11.59 -2.02
N GLY A 704 22.80 10.43 -1.35
CA GLY A 704 23.80 9.41 -1.74
C GLY A 704 23.56 8.87 -3.16
N VAL A 705 24.44 7.99 -3.61
CA VAL A 705 24.33 7.30 -4.90
C VAL A 705 23.13 6.36 -4.88
N MET A 706 22.30 6.37 -5.92
CA MET A 706 21.14 5.49 -6.06
C MET A 706 21.34 4.58 -7.28
N PRO A 707 21.87 3.36 -7.10
CA PRO A 707 22.01 2.41 -8.19
C PRO A 707 20.65 2.00 -8.76
N GLY A 708 19.67 1.76 -7.87
CA GLY A 708 18.30 1.36 -8.23
C GLY A 708 18.16 -0.06 -8.78
N ARG A 709 19.25 -0.83 -8.69
CA ARG A 709 19.36 -2.27 -8.91
C ARG A 709 20.47 -2.76 -7.99
N THR A 710 20.26 -3.88 -7.30
CA THR A 710 21.18 -4.34 -6.25
C THR A 710 22.30 -5.23 -6.77
N TRP A 711 22.13 -5.85 -7.94
CA TRP A 711 23.12 -6.80 -8.48
C TRP A 711 24.50 -6.16 -8.76
N VAL A 712 24.54 -4.83 -8.92
CA VAL A 712 25.77 -4.04 -9.17
C VAL A 712 26.55 -3.73 -7.88
N ILE A 713 26.05 -4.19 -6.73
CA ILE A 713 26.66 -4.08 -5.41
C ILE A 713 26.86 -5.49 -4.84
N ALA A 714 27.99 -5.75 -4.21
CA ALA A 714 28.23 -7.01 -3.50
C ALA A 714 29.27 -6.87 -2.39
N PRO A 715 29.25 -7.73 -1.36
CA PRO A 715 30.30 -7.80 -0.35
C PRO A 715 31.70 -8.10 -0.90
N ASP A 716 31.77 -8.72 -2.08
CA ASP A 716 32.98 -9.21 -2.74
C ASP A 716 33.02 -8.83 -4.23
N ARG A 717 34.22 -8.77 -4.79
CA ARG A 717 34.43 -8.46 -6.23
C ARG A 717 34.01 -9.62 -7.14
N TRP A 718 34.22 -10.86 -6.69
CA TRP A 718 33.94 -12.08 -7.45
C TRP A 718 32.49 -12.09 -7.95
N SER A 719 31.54 -11.75 -7.07
CA SER A 719 30.12 -11.70 -7.41
C SER A 719 29.85 -10.68 -8.52
N LEU A 720 30.44 -9.50 -8.46
CA LEU A 720 30.24 -8.46 -9.48
C LEU A 720 30.80 -8.88 -10.84
N GLU A 721 31.98 -9.49 -10.84
CA GLU A 721 32.62 -10.04 -12.05
C GLU A 721 31.78 -11.17 -12.67
N ALA A 722 31.33 -12.12 -11.85
CA ALA A 722 30.50 -13.24 -12.30
C ALA A 722 29.13 -12.78 -12.84
N ARG A 723 28.50 -11.82 -12.16
CA ARG A 723 27.24 -11.20 -12.59
C ARG A 723 27.39 -10.46 -13.92
N TRP A 724 28.43 -9.64 -14.06
CA TRP A 724 28.72 -8.95 -15.31
C TRP A 724 28.96 -9.95 -16.45
N LYS A 725 29.75 -11.00 -16.21
CA LYS A 725 30.00 -12.06 -17.19
C LYS A 725 28.70 -12.75 -17.63
N ARG A 726 27.80 -13.08 -16.71
CA ARG A 726 26.48 -13.65 -17.03
C ARG A 726 25.62 -12.71 -17.85
N LEU A 727 25.62 -11.42 -17.49
CA LEU A 727 24.86 -10.39 -18.19
C LEU A 727 25.36 -10.22 -19.64
N VAL A 728 26.66 -10.01 -19.84
CA VAL A 728 27.26 -9.82 -21.16
C VAL A 728 27.07 -11.05 -22.06
N ALA A 729 27.17 -12.25 -21.48
CA ALA A 729 26.99 -13.52 -22.21
C ALA A 729 25.54 -13.78 -22.68
N GLU A 730 24.53 -13.10 -22.11
CA GLU A 730 23.15 -13.25 -22.54
C GLU A 730 22.94 -12.69 -23.95
N ARG A 731 22.44 -13.51 -24.87
CA ARG A 731 22.27 -13.12 -26.28
C ARG A 731 20.84 -12.69 -26.59
N ASP A 732 19.88 -13.17 -25.80
CA ASP A 732 18.48 -12.80 -25.94
C ASP A 732 18.23 -11.40 -25.36
N PRO A 733 17.77 -10.42 -26.15
CA PRO A 733 17.60 -9.04 -25.68
C PRO A 733 16.61 -8.90 -24.52
N GLU A 734 15.51 -9.65 -24.54
CA GLU A 734 14.47 -9.57 -23.50
C GLU A 734 14.99 -10.15 -22.18
N ARG A 735 15.62 -11.32 -22.21
CA ARG A 735 16.24 -11.94 -21.03
C ARG A 735 17.39 -11.09 -20.51
N LYS A 736 18.18 -10.46 -21.38
CA LYS A 736 19.26 -9.55 -20.98
C LYS A 736 18.70 -8.32 -20.26
N GLU A 737 17.56 -7.79 -20.71
CA GLU A 737 16.87 -6.69 -20.02
C GLU A 737 16.33 -7.12 -18.65
N VAL A 738 15.76 -8.33 -18.54
CA VAL A 738 15.34 -8.91 -17.25
C VAL A 738 16.54 -9.06 -16.29
N LEU A 739 17.69 -9.54 -16.77
CA LEU A 739 18.92 -9.62 -15.98
C LEU A 739 19.43 -8.23 -15.57
N PHE A 740 19.41 -7.27 -16.50
CA PHE A 740 19.86 -5.90 -16.26
C PHE A 740 19.03 -5.17 -15.20
N HIS A 741 17.72 -5.44 -15.16
CA HIS A 741 16.75 -4.80 -14.28
C HIS A 741 16.63 -3.28 -14.56
N PRO A 742 15.99 -2.89 -15.68
CA PRO A 742 15.91 -1.51 -16.10
C PRO A 742 15.23 -0.61 -15.08
N HIS A 743 15.51 0.68 -15.18
CA HIS A 743 14.67 1.67 -14.56
C HIS A 743 13.33 1.70 -15.29
N GLY A 744 12.21 1.66 -14.57
CA GLY A 744 10.87 1.71 -15.16
C GLY A 744 10.01 2.78 -14.52
N THR A 745 9.11 3.35 -15.31
CA THR A 745 8.02 4.21 -14.87
C THR A 745 6.75 3.73 -15.55
N ASP A 746 5.79 3.22 -14.77
CA ASP A 746 4.42 2.89 -15.22
C ASP A 746 4.32 2.06 -16.52
N GLY A 747 5.21 1.08 -16.72
CA GLY A 747 5.23 0.19 -17.88
C GLY A 747 6.25 0.55 -18.96
N ASP A 748 6.80 1.76 -18.93
CA ASP A 748 7.79 2.23 -19.91
C ASP A 748 9.24 2.10 -19.42
N LEU A 749 10.16 1.85 -20.35
CA LEU A 749 11.61 1.85 -20.13
C LEU A 749 12.09 3.27 -19.82
N GLY A 750 12.63 3.48 -18.62
CA GLY A 750 13.28 4.74 -18.24
C GLY A 750 14.71 4.85 -18.77
N ASP A 751 15.42 5.92 -18.40
CA ASP A 751 16.76 6.27 -18.93
C ASP A 751 17.93 5.33 -18.57
N ARG A 752 17.66 4.18 -17.96
CA ARG A 752 18.67 3.16 -17.61
C ARG A 752 18.14 1.80 -18.03
N HIS A 753 18.51 1.38 -19.24
CA HIS A 753 18.17 0.10 -19.88
C HIS A 753 19.36 -0.37 -20.72
N THR A 754 19.38 -1.62 -21.18
CA THR A 754 20.58 -2.21 -21.82
C THR A 754 21.01 -1.50 -23.11
N GLY A 755 20.05 -0.95 -23.86
CA GLY A 755 20.28 -0.23 -25.12
C GLY A 755 20.72 1.23 -24.96
N LYS A 756 20.69 1.81 -23.76
CA LYS A 756 21.04 3.23 -23.56
C LYS A 756 22.55 3.44 -23.70
N VAL A 757 22.95 4.39 -24.55
CA VAL A 757 24.30 4.97 -24.56
C VAL A 757 24.28 6.26 -23.76
N LEU A 758 25.26 6.45 -22.87
CA LEU A 758 25.45 7.68 -22.12
C LEU A 758 26.64 8.45 -22.66
N ALA A 759 26.52 9.77 -22.74
CA ALA A 759 27.59 10.63 -23.24
C ALA A 759 28.73 10.85 -22.22
N GLU A 760 28.48 10.58 -20.94
CA GLU A 760 29.42 10.86 -19.84
C GLU A 760 29.53 9.66 -18.89
N GLY A 761 30.76 9.35 -18.46
CA GLY A 761 31.08 8.36 -17.44
C GLY A 761 30.98 8.91 -16.02
N LEU A 762 31.43 8.12 -15.05
CA LEU A 762 31.64 8.61 -13.68
C LEU A 762 33.06 9.20 -13.57
N PHE A 763 33.19 10.32 -12.88
CA PHE A 763 34.49 10.95 -12.66
C PHE A 763 35.47 9.98 -11.98
N GLY A 764 36.71 9.94 -12.47
CA GLY A 764 37.75 9.04 -11.95
C GLY A 764 37.62 7.56 -12.34
N HIS A 765 36.64 7.21 -13.20
CA HIS A 765 36.41 5.83 -13.63
C HIS A 765 36.31 5.69 -15.15
N GLU A 766 36.48 4.46 -15.63
CA GLU A 766 36.43 4.13 -17.05
C GLU A 766 35.06 4.52 -17.66
N HIS A 767 35.09 5.18 -18.83
CA HIS A 767 33.89 5.50 -19.59
C HIS A 767 33.74 4.57 -20.80
N ARG A 768 32.59 3.90 -20.89
CA ARG A 768 32.23 3.02 -22.01
C ARG A 768 31.27 3.74 -22.95
N ALA A 769 31.75 4.15 -24.12
CA ALA A 769 30.96 4.82 -25.16
C ALA A 769 30.04 3.88 -25.97
N VAL A 770 29.68 2.72 -25.40
CA VAL A 770 28.78 1.71 -25.99
C VAL A 770 27.66 1.39 -25.02
N SER A 771 26.54 0.89 -25.55
CA SER A 771 25.43 0.41 -24.70
C SER A 771 25.85 -0.88 -23.97
N VAL A 772 25.18 -1.20 -22.87
CA VAL A 772 25.43 -2.47 -22.15
C VAL A 772 25.08 -3.67 -23.02
N ALA A 773 24.09 -3.54 -23.91
CA ALA A 773 23.73 -4.57 -24.87
C ALA A 773 24.90 -4.91 -25.84
N ALA A 774 25.67 -3.89 -26.25
CA ALA A 774 26.79 -4.03 -27.18
C ALA A 774 28.15 -4.24 -26.50
N ASP A 775 28.24 -4.09 -25.17
CA ASP A 775 29.49 -4.22 -24.43
C ASP A 775 29.94 -5.68 -24.35
N LYS A 776 31.20 -5.92 -24.73
CA LYS A 776 31.84 -7.25 -24.69
C LYS A 776 33.06 -7.28 -23.78
N GLY A 777 33.43 -6.14 -23.17
CA GLY A 777 34.63 -6.08 -22.36
C GLY A 777 34.41 -6.59 -20.93
N PRO A 778 35.50 -6.68 -20.15
CA PRO A 778 35.43 -7.06 -18.74
C PRO A 778 34.65 -6.02 -17.93
N VAL A 779 34.23 -6.41 -16.73
CA VAL A 779 33.58 -5.48 -15.79
C VAL A 779 34.52 -4.33 -15.49
N ILE A 780 34.00 -3.11 -15.40
CA ILE A 780 34.78 -1.98 -14.90
C ILE A 780 35.20 -2.30 -13.46
N ALA A 781 36.49 -2.13 -13.17
CA ALA A 781 37.10 -2.52 -11.90
C ALA A 781 36.26 -2.05 -10.70
N PRO A 782 35.69 -2.98 -9.90
CA PRO A 782 34.85 -2.61 -8.77
C PRO A 782 35.60 -1.78 -7.74
N THR A 783 34.93 -0.76 -7.19
CA THR A 783 35.48 0.13 -6.16
C THR A 783 34.74 -0.01 -4.84
N ARG A 784 35.39 0.36 -3.73
CA ARG A 784 34.80 0.30 -2.38
C ARG A 784 33.61 1.25 -2.27
N TYR A 785 32.55 0.78 -1.61
CA TYR A 785 31.28 1.47 -1.50
C TYR A 785 30.72 1.39 -0.07
N GLY A 786 30.31 2.52 0.48
CA GLY A 786 29.61 2.58 1.76
C GLY A 786 28.15 2.23 1.52
N PHE A 787 27.79 0.95 1.67
CA PHE A 787 26.42 0.52 1.39
C PHE A 787 25.49 0.83 2.55
N ARG A 788 25.86 0.45 3.77
CA ARG A 788 25.18 0.80 5.01
C ARG A 788 26.20 1.30 6.03
N SER A 789 25.75 1.93 7.10
CA SER A 789 26.62 2.27 8.23
C SER A 789 27.40 1.04 8.66
N PHE A 790 28.73 1.13 8.60
CA PHE A 790 29.68 0.05 8.90
C PHE A 790 29.65 -1.18 7.96
N ASP A 791 28.92 -1.13 6.85
CA ASP A 791 28.93 -2.16 5.82
C ASP A 791 29.65 -1.68 4.56
N ARG A 792 30.96 -1.94 4.53
CA ARG A 792 31.84 -1.68 3.38
C ARG A 792 31.70 -2.81 2.36
N GLN A 793 31.19 -2.47 1.19
CA GLN A 793 30.98 -3.38 0.07
C GLN A 793 31.74 -2.89 -1.17
N TRP A 794 31.41 -3.47 -2.33
CA TRP A 794 31.91 -3.09 -3.64
C TRP A 794 30.76 -2.67 -4.55
N ILE A 795 31.03 -1.74 -5.47
CA ILE A 795 30.11 -1.35 -6.54
C ILE A 795 30.83 -1.37 -7.89
N VAL A 796 30.12 -1.68 -8.97
CA VAL A 796 30.59 -1.44 -10.34
C VAL A 796 30.41 0.05 -10.66
N PRO A 797 31.49 0.84 -10.82
CA PRO A 797 31.39 2.29 -11.00
C PRO A 797 31.10 2.64 -12.48
N ASP A 798 29.94 2.22 -12.98
CA ASP A 798 29.48 2.45 -14.35
C ASP A 798 28.18 3.26 -14.36
N ASN A 799 28.22 4.47 -14.95
CA ASN A 799 27.07 5.37 -15.00
C ASN A 799 25.85 4.75 -15.71
N ARG A 800 26.07 3.82 -16.66
CA ARG A 800 24.99 3.09 -17.35
C ARG A 800 24.18 2.23 -16.38
N LEU A 801 24.80 1.85 -15.26
CA LEU A 801 24.23 0.97 -14.25
C LEU A 801 23.55 1.70 -13.09
N LEU A 802 23.69 3.03 -12.97
CA LEU A 802 23.20 3.81 -11.82
C LEU A 802 22.00 4.70 -12.17
N ASN A 803 20.87 4.52 -11.48
CA ASN A 803 19.67 5.36 -11.68
C ASN A 803 19.91 6.83 -11.33
N ARG A 804 20.57 7.13 -10.21
CA ARG A 804 21.02 8.49 -9.87
C ARG A 804 22.43 8.44 -9.31
N PRO A 805 23.46 8.75 -10.12
CA PRO A 805 24.85 8.62 -9.71
C PRO A 805 25.29 9.69 -8.71
N ASN A 806 24.59 10.83 -8.62
CA ASN A 806 25.04 12.06 -7.95
C ASN A 806 26.48 12.47 -8.39
N PRO A 807 26.63 13.12 -9.56
CA PRO A 807 27.94 13.49 -10.10
C PRO A 807 28.81 14.31 -9.13
N ASN A 808 28.20 15.16 -8.29
CA ASN A 808 28.94 15.99 -7.35
C ASN A 808 29.75 15.15 -6.35
N LEU A 809 29.18 14.06 -5.82
CA LEU A 809 29.92 13.20 -4.88
C LEU A 809 31.08 12.48 -5.58
N TRP A 810 30.91 12.06 -6.84
CA TRP A 810 31.98 11.45 -7.63
C TRP A 810 33.10 12.44 -7.94
N HIS A 811 32.76 13.68 -8.30
CA HIS A 811 33.76 14.72 -8.58
C HIS A 811 34.59 15.13 -7.35
N THR A 812 34.01 15.08 -6.15
CA THR A 812 34.70 15.46 -4.91
C THR A 812 35.27 14.28 -4.14
N HIS A 813 35.16 13.05 -4.66
CA HIS A 813 35.67 11.87 -3.99
C HIS A 813 37.20 11.80 -4.07
N SER A 814 37.85 11.51 -2.93
CA SER A 814 39.30 11.34 -2.86
C SER A 814 39.75 10.55 -1.64
N GLY A 815 41.06 10.25 -1.59
CA GLY A 815 41.71 9.62 -0.45
C GLY A 815 41.70 10.44 0.85
N GLN A 816 41.23 11.70 0.82
CA GLN A 816 41.09 12.56 2.01
C GLN A 816 39.63 12.84 2.38
N GLN A 817 38.69 12.44 1.52
CA GLN A 817 37.27 12.74 1.71
C GLN A 817 36.65 11.95 2.86
N VAL A 818 35.71 12.59 3.56
CA VAL A 818 34.82 11.97 4.56
C VAL A 818 33.41 12.46 4.31
N TYR A 819 32.45 11.56 4.32
CA TYR A 819 31.04 11.88 4.20
C TYR A 819 30.35 11.63 5.54
N LEU A 820 29.70 12.66 6.07
CA LEU A 820 28.68 12.51 7.11
C LEU A 820 27.37 12.12 6.43
N THR A 821 26.67 11.14 6.97
CA THR A 821 25.35 10.73 6.49
C THR A 821 24.30 10.78 7.60
N ALA A 822 23.14 11.36 7.29
CA ALA A 822 22.04 11.53 8.25
C ALA A 822 20.68 11.59 7.54
N LEU A 823 19.60 11.44 8.29
CA LEU A 823 18.24 11.73 7.82
C LEU A 823 17.92 13.20 8.11
N MET A 824 17.42 13.92 7.09
CA MET A 824 16.95 15.31 7.23
C MET A 824 15.44 15.44 7.08
N GLN A 825 14.79 14.46 6.45
CA GLN A 825 13.34 14.44 6.24
C GLN A 825 12.61 13.48 7.20
N HIS A 826 13.38 12.71 7.96
CA HIS A 826 12.93 11.79 8.98
C HIS A 826 13.85 11.95 10.19
N SER A 827 13.37 11.61 11.37
CA SER A 827 14.16 11.66 12.58
C SER A 827 14.82 10.32 12.88
N PRO A 828 16.05 10.31 13.43
CA PRO A 828 16.62 9.10 14.02
C PRO A 828 15.80 8.67 15.23
N THR A 829 15.80 7.37 15.52
CA THR A 829 14.97 6.77 16.56
C THR A 829 15.78 6.22 17.73
N ASN A 830 16.99 5.73 17.46
CA ASN A 830 17.94 5.24 18.46
C ASN A 830 19.34 5.12 17.82
N GLY A 831 20.36 4.86 18.64
CA GLY A 831 21.75 4.82 18.19
C GLY A 831 22.26 6.21 17.77
N PRO A 832 23.34 6.29 17.00
CA PRO A 832 23.90 7.57 16.58
C PRO A 832 22.93 8.32 15.64
N ALA A 833 22.75 9.63 15.82
CA ALA A 833 21.89 10.45 14.97
C ALA A 833 22.43 10.61 13.54
N LEU A 834 23.72 10.42 13.36
CA LEU A 834 24.46 10.49 12.10
C LEU A 834 25.64 9.51 12.13
N THR A 835 26.11 9.11 10.95
CA THR A 835 27.27 8.22 10.80
C THR A 835 28.23 8.76 9.74
N PHE A 836 29.48 8.31 9.76
CA PHE A 836 30.52 8.75 8.82
C PHE A 836 31.02 7.59 7.96
N THR A 837 31.51 7.91 6.76
CA THR A 837 32.21 6.97 5.88
C THR A 837 33.26 7.68 5.04
N ALA A 838 34.38 6.99 4.76
CA ALA A 838 35.39 7.44 3.81
C ALA A 838 35.04 7.05 2.37
N LEU A 839 34.03 6.19 2.19
CA LEU A 839 33.64 5.60 0.92
C LEU A 839 32.49 6.37 0.29
N MET A 840 32.32 6.21 -1.03
CA MET A 840 31.13 6.70 -1.72
C MET A 840 29.86 6.17 -1.04
N ALA A 841 28.98 7.07 -0.59
CA ALA A 841 27.83 6.73 0.23
C ALA A 841 26.60 6.39 -0.63
N ASP A 842 25.95 5.26 -0.32
CA ASP A 842 24.64 4.91 -0.85
C ASP A 842 23.55 5.89 -0.40
N LEU A 843 22.49 6.05 -1.20
CA LEU A 843 21.29 6.81 -0.86
C LEU A 843 20.75 6.42 0.52
N HIS A 844 20.85 5.14 0.86
CA HIS A 844 20.38 4.58 2.12
C HIS A 844 21.53 4.21 3.07
N HIS A 845 22.72 4.81 2.93
CA HIS A 845 23.89 4.51 3.77
C HIS A 845 23.57 4.52 5.28
N TYR A 846 22.99 5.62 5.79
CA TYR A 846 22.80 5.79 7.23
C TYR A 846 22.06 4.61 7.92
N LYS A 847 20.88 4.20 7.45
CA LYS A 847 20.07 3.13 8.11
C LYS A 847 19.43 2.12 7.16
N GLY A 848 19.85 2.09 5.90
CA GLY A 848 19.26 1.20 4.88
C GLY A 848 17.82 1.52 4.49
N SER A 849 17.29 2.72 4.76
CA SER A 849 15.93 3.12 4.34
C SER A 849 15.76 4.64 4.32
N PHE A 850 14.58 5.12 3.88
CA PHE A 850 14.10 6.52 3.89
C PHE A 850 14.86 7.56 3.04
N GLY A 851 16.09 7.26 2.65
CA GLY A 851 16.93 8.15 1.87
C GLY A 851 17.57 9.19 2.78
N GLY A 852 18.89 9.17 2.86
CA GLY A 852 19.68 10.11 3.64
C GLY A 852 20.27 11.23 2.80
N ARG A 853 20.88 12.19 3.49
CA ARG A 853 21.74 13.22 2.92
C ARG A 853 23.19 12.88 3.25
N ALA A 854 24.07 13.09 2.28
CA ALA A 854 25.51 13.04 2.43
C ALA A 854 26.07 14.47 2.46
N PHE A 855 26.88 14.75 3.48
CA PHE A 855 27.57 16.00 3.72
C PHE A 855 29.08 15.73 3.60
N PRO A 856 29.70 16.01 2.43
CA PRO A 856 31.14 15.85 2.28
C PRO A 856 31.88 16.88 3.17
N LEU A 857 33.06 16.52 3.67
CA LEU A 857 33.94 17.43 4.37
C LEU A 857 34.58 18.44 3.40
N TRP A 858 35.06 17.95 2.25
CA TRP A 858 35.71 18.77 1.23
C TRP A 858 34.80 19.01 0.03
N ALA A 859 34.85 20.23 -0.51
CA ALA A 859 34.11 20.66 -1.69
C ALA A 859 34.82 20.28 -3.00
N ASP A 860 36.07 19.83 -2.94
CA ASP A 860 36.91 19.38 -4.05
C ASP A 860 37.59 18.03 -3.75
N SER A 861 38.19 17.40 -4.77
CA SER A 861 38.95 16.15 -4.63
C SER A 861 40.30 16.37 -3.97
N GLU A 862 40.92 17.53 -4.17
CA GLU A 862 42.25 17.86 -3.65
C GLU A 862 42.25 18.15 -2.15
N ALA A 863 41.07 18.25 -1.52
CA ALA A 863 40.90 18.60 -0.12
C ALA A 863 41.48 19.97 0.23
N THR A 864 41.33 20.93 -0.68
CA THR A 864 41.81 22.32 -0.51
C THR A 864 40.70 23.30 -0.15
N ALA A 865 39.48 23.05 -0.62
CA ALA A 865 38.30 23.85 -0.30
C ALA A 865 37.35 23.09 0.64
N PRO A 866 37.06 23.59 1.86
CA PRO A 866 36.10 22.94 2.75
C PRO A 866 34.66 23.13 2.25
N ASN A 867 33.80 22.16 2.53
CA ASN A 867 32.35 22.26 2.30
C ASN A 867 31.61 22.95 3.47
N ILE A 868 32.35 23.66 4.32
CA ILE A 868 31.84 24.49 5.41
C ILE A 868 32.06 25.95 4.98
N PRO A 869 31.04 26.83 5.04
CA PRO A 869 31.21 28.23 4.67
C PRO A 869 32.27 28.93 5.53
N ASP A 870 33.15 29.73 4.91
CA ASP A 870 34.22 30.46 5.60
C ASP A 870 33.70 31.35 6.73
N ALA A 871 32.53 31.97 6.54
CA ALA A 871 31.85 32.76 7.56
C ALA A 871 31.58 31.96 8.85
N VAL A 872 31.18 30.69 8.73
CA VAL A 872 30.91 29.83 9.89
C VAL A 872 32.21 29.56 10.65
N LEU A 873 33.30 29.26 9.94
CA LEU A 873 34.62 29.03 10.55
C LEU A 873 35.19 30.29 11.19
N ALA A 874 35.02 31.44 10.54
CA ALA A 874 35.46 32.74 11.06
C ALA A 874 34.71 33.11 12.35
N THR A 875 33.38 32.96 12.39
CA THR A 875 32.59 33.20 13.59
C THR A 875 32.96 32.26 14.73
N LEU A 876 33.15 30.97 14.44
CA LEU A 876 33.60 30.00 15.45
C LEU A 876 34.97 30.38 16.00
N SER A 877 35.92 30.71 15.12
CA SER A 877 37.28 31.09 15.53
C SER A 877 37.29 32.36 16.37
N ALA A 878 36.51 33.37 15.98
CA ALA A 878 36.38 34.61 16.72
C ALA A 878 35.72 34.40 18.10
N THR A 879 34.68 33.55 18.18
CA THR A 879 33.97 33.31 19.44
C THR A 879 34.82 32.49 20.42
N LEU A 880 35.55 31.49 19.91
CA LEU A 880 36.39 30.61 20.74
C LEU A 880 37.77 31.21 21.03
N GLY A 881 38.17 32.30 20.36
CA GLY A 881 39.48 32.92 20.50
C GLY A 881 40.65 32.07 19.99
N VAL A 882 40.36 31.01 19.22
CA VAL A 882 41.34 30.08 18.65
C VAL A 882 40.99 29.75 17.20
N PRO A 883 41.96 29.50 16.30
CA PRO A 883 41.66 29.08 14.94
C PRO A 883 40.89 27.76 14.90
N VAL A 884 39.77 27.72 14.17
CA VAL A 884 38.94 26.53 13.97
C VAL A 884 39.01 26.08 12.52
N SER A 885 39.51 24.87 12.27
CA SER A 885 39.50 24.28 10.94
C SER A 885 38.16 23.60 10.63
N ALA A 886 37.89 23.36 9.33
CA ALA A 886 36.77 22.54 8.89
C ALA A 886 36.80 21.13 9.50
N SER A 887 37.99 20.55 9.65
CA SER A 887 38.17 19.24 10.29
C SER A 887 37.84 19.27 11.79
N ASP A 888 38.08 20.39 12.49
CA ASP A 888 37.72 20.54 13.91
C ASP A 888 36.20 20.61 14.09
N LEU A 889 35.51 21.42 13.29
CA LEU A 889 34.05 21.49 13.35
C LEU A 889 33.41 20.13 12.99
N PHE A 890 33.92 19.47 11.94
CA PHE A 890 33.40 18.17 11.51
C PHE A 890 33.62 17.10 12.58
N ALA A 891 34.76 17.12 13.27
CA ALA A 891 35.01 16.26 14.43
C ALA A 891 34.10 16.61 15.61
N CYS A 892 33.92 17.88 15.94
CA CYS A 892 33.01 18.32 17.00
C CYS A 892 31.58 17.79 16.78
N ILE A 893 31.06 17.87 15.56
CA ILE A 893 29.76 17.28 15.17
C ILE A 893 29.74 15.76 15.43
N ALA A 894 30.82 15.04 15.10
CA ALA A 894 30.93 13.61 15.35
C ALA A 894 30.86 13.27 16.85
N ALA A 895 31.58 14.01 17.70
CA ALA A 895 31.56 13.81 19.14
C ALA A 895 30.16 14.02 19.72
N ILE A 896 29.44 15.06 19.25
CA ILE A 896 28.13 15.48 19.74
C ILE A 896 27.00 14.54 19.32
N ALA A 897 27.02 14.00 18.10
CA ALA A 897 25.82 13.41 17.50
C ALA A 897 25.98 11.97 16.99
N ALA A 898 27.20 11.40 16.97
CA ALA A 898 27.43 10.04 16.50
C ALA A 898 27.41 9.00 17.65
N HIS A 899 26.46 9.14 18.58
CA HIS A 899 26.23 8.22 19.71
C HIS A 899 24.77 8.27 20.19
N PRO A 900 24.26 7.24 20.90
CA PRO A 900 22.84 7.15 21.28
C PRO A 900 22.34 8.26 22.20
N ALA A 901 23.18 8.80 23.10
CA ALA A 901 22.71 9.77 24.08
C ALA A 901 22.22 11.10 23.45
N TYR A 902 22.66 11.46 22.24
CA TYR A 902 22.07 12.56 21.49
C TYR A 902 20.58 12.32 21.19
N VAL A 903 20.25 11.14 20.65
CA VAL A 903 18.86 10.81 20.29
C VAL A 903 18.00 10.69 21.54
N THR A 904 18.53 10.10 22.61
CA THR A 904 17.85 10.04 23.91
C THR A 904 17.54 11.44 24.44
N ARG A 905 18.54 12.32 24.47
CA ARG A 905 18.42 13.68 25.02
C ARG A 905 17.39 14.52 24.27
N PHE A 906 17.40 14.45 22.94
CA PHE A 906 16.54 15.28 22.08
C PHE A 906 15.30 14.54 21.55
N SER A 907 14.91 13.42 22.17
CA SER A 907 13.78 12.61 21.72
C SER A 907 12.47 13.40 21.62
N ALA A 908 12.20 14.32 22.55
CA ALA A 908 11.03 15.19 22.53
C ALA A 908 11.06 16.21 21.37
N ASP A 909 12.25 16.69 21.00
CA ASP A 909 12.45 17.66 19.93
C ASP A 909 12.49 17.01 18.54
N LEU A 910 12.99 15.77 18.47
CA LEU A 910 13.10 14.96 17.25
C LEU A 910 11.75 14.48 16.72
N VAL A 911 10.63 14.83 17.35
CA VAL A 911 9.30 14.70 16.74
C VAL A 911 9.24 15.50 15.42
N GLN A 912 9.98 16.60 15.33
CA GLN A 912 10.23 17.29 14.07
C GLN A 912 11.52 16.80 13.40
N PRO A 913 11.46 16.34 12.14
CA PRO A 913 12.66 16.05 11.36
C PRO A 913 13.56 17.28 11.18
N GLY A 914 14.87 17.05 11.30
CA GLY A 914 15.91 18.06 11.18
C GLY A 914 16.84 18.04 12.38
N LEU A 915 18.11 17.68 12.16
CA LEU A 915 19.11 17.62 13.23
C LEU A 915 19.65 19.01 13.54
N ARG A 916 19.92 19.29 14.82
CA ARG A 916 20.53 20.53 15.29
C ARG A 916 21.71 20.24 16.21
N ILE A 917 22.81 20.94 16.01
CA ILE A 917 24.07 20.63 16.69
C ILE A 917 24.33 21.67 17.78
N PRO A 918 24.27 21.31 19.08
CA PRO A 918 24.67 22.23 20.15
C PRO A 918 26.17 22.47 20.09
N LEU A 919 26.60 23.58 19.48
CA LEU A 919 28.01 23.97 19.46
C LEU A 919 28.33 24.77 20.72
N THR A 920 29.32 24.35 21.49
CA THR A 920 29.77 25.11 22.67
C THR A 920 30.48 26.40 22.26
N ALA A 921 30.30 27.45 23.06
CA ALA A 921 31.06 28.71 22.98
C ALA A 921 32.34 28.69 23.83
N GLU A 922 32.66 27.55 24.48
CA GLU A 922 33.81 27.40 25.36
C GLU A 922 34.96 26.69 24.63
N ALA A 923 36.10 27.38 24.48
CA ALA A 923 37.24 26.91 23.70
C ALA A 923 37.79 25.55 24.15
N ALA A 924 37.91 25.34 25.47
CA ALA A 924 38.42 24.09 26.04
C ALA A 924 37.48 22.90 25.73
N LEU A 925 36.17 23.11 25.88
CA LEU A 925 35.16 22.10 25.63
C LEU A 925 35.05 21.78 24.12
N PHE A 926 35.21 22.79 23.26
CA PHE A 926 35.28 22.59 21.81
C PHE A 926 36.51 21.77 21.41
N ALA A 927 37.68 22.06 21.99
CA ALA A 927 38.91 21.31 21.72
C ALA A 927 38.80 19.85 22.19
N GLU A 928 38.18 19.61 23.34
CA GLU A 928 37.86 18.27 23.83
C GLU A 928 36.92 17.53 22.86
N ALA A 929 35.84 18.19 22.43
CA ALA A 929 34.90 17.64 21.46
C ALA A 929 35.57 17.31 20.12
N ALA A 930 36.42 18.20 19.60
CA ALA A 930 37.18 17.96 18.39
C ALA A 930 38.12 16.74 18.57
N LYS A 931 38.86 16.65 19.68
CA LYS A 931 39.75 15.50 19.95
C LYS A 931 38.99 14.18 19.99
N LEU A 932 37.88 14.11 20.73
CA LEU A 932 37.03 12.93 20.83
C LEU A 932 36.42 12.57 19.46
N GLY A 933 35.93 13.58 18.74
CA GLY A 933 35.34 13.45 17.43
C GLY A 933 36.28 12.89 16.36
N ARG A 934 37.57 13.28 16.40
CA ARG A 934 38.60 12.74 15.52
C ARG A 934 38.78 11.23 15.73
N ARG A 935 38.65 10.74 16.96
CA ARG A 935 38.65 9.30 17.27
C ARG A 935 37.39 8.61 16.75
N VAL A 936 36.21 9.23 16.90
CA VAL A 936 34.94 8.71 16.38
C VAL A 936 34.99 8.58 14.85
N ILE A 937 35.48 9.60 14.13
CA ILE A 937 35.61 9.54 12.67
C ILE A 937 36.65 8.51 12.25
N TRP A 938 37.79 8.42 12.95
CA TRP A 938 38.79 7.38 12.70
C TRP A 938 38.18 5.97 12.82
N LEU A 939 37.35 5.70 13.84
CA LEU A 939 36.63 4.43 13.97
C LEU A 939 35.64 4.20 12.82
N HIS A 940 34.75 5.17 12.55
CA HIS A 940 33.75 5.07 11.47
C HIS A 940 34.37 4.84 10.08
N THR A 941 35.57 5.37 9.86
CA THR A 941 36.31 5.24 8.61
C THR A 941 37.31 4.08 8.63
N PHE A 942 37.21 3.18 9.60
CA PHE A 942 38.08 1.99 9.72
C PHE A 942 39.58 2.35 9.69
N GLY A 943 39.91 3.49 10.31
CA GLY A 943 41.26 4.03 10.44
C GLY A 943 41.89 4.54 9.14
N GLU A 944 41.09 4.70 8.09
CA GLU A 944 41.54 5.24 6.80
C GLU A 944 41.59 6.77 6.77
N ARG A 945 40.88 7.45 7.69
CA ARG A 945 40.84 8.91 7.80
C ARG A 945 41.07 9.31 9.24
N PHE A 946 41.57 10.53 9.45
CA PHE A 946 41.93 11.02 10.77
C PHE A 946 42.89 10.04 11.49
N ALA A 947 43.86 9.49 10.77
CA ALA A 947 44.95 8.75 11.40
C ALA A 947 45.95 9.72 12.04
N ASP A 948 46.40 9.38 13.23
CA ASP A 948 47.39 10.07 14.04
C ASP A 948 47.97 9.07 15.06
N PRO A 949 49.06 8.37 14.70
CA PRO A 949 49.69 7.39 15.58
C PRO A 949 50.11 7.95 16.94
N ALA A 950 50.53 9.22 17.01
CA ALA A 950 50.95 9.87 18.26
C ALA A 950 49.80 10.05 19.25
N GLN A 951 48.56 10.10 18.76
CA GLN A 951 47.33 10.14 19.57
C GLN A 951 46.59 8.79 19.58
N GLY A 952 47.32 7.68 19.33
CA GLY A 952 46.78 6.32 19.38
C GLY A 952 45.81 5.95 18.25
N ARG A 953 45.77 6.72 17.16
CA ARG A 953 44.94 6.50 15.96
C ARG A 953 45.79 6.05 14.76
N PRO A 954 46.46 4.89 14.77
CA PRO A 954 47.31 4.47 13.65
C PRO A 954 46.51 4.32 12.34
N ALA A 955 47.18 4.44 11.20
CA ALA A 955 46.56 4.17 9.91
C ALA A 955 46.23 2.67 9.79
N GLY A 956 45.05 2.34 9.25
CA GLY A 956 44.58 0.97 9.06
C GLY A 956 43.50 0.53 10.05
N ALA A 957 43.00 -0.69 9.87
CA ALA A 957 41.82 -1.17 10.59
C ALA A 957 42.01 -1.14 12.13
N PRO A 958 41.14 -0.42 12.87
CA PRO A 958 41.21 -0.34 14.32
C PRO A 958 41.23 -1.71 14.99
N ARG A 959 41.98 -1.80 16.09
CA ARG A 959 42.00 -2.96 16.98
C ARG A 959 41.77 -2.50 18.41
N LEU A 960 40.92 -3.22 19.11
CA LEU A 960 40.75 -3.06 20.56
C LEU A 960 42.02 -3.53 21.30
N PRO A 961 42.21 -3.08 22.55
CA PRO A 961 43.20 -3.64 23.46
C PRO A 961 43.07 -5.18 23.53
N ASP A 962 44.18 -5.89 23.75
CA ASP A 962 44.22 -7.35 23.66
C ASP A 962 43.17 -8.04 24.56
N ALA A 963 42.92 -7.49 25.75
CA ALA A 963 41.94 -8.02 26.71
C ALA A 963 40.48 -7.96 26.22
N ASP A 964 40.15 -7.00 25.35
CA ASP A 964 38.78 -6.77 24.86
C ASP A 964 38.62 -7.17 23.38
N ARG A 965 39.69 -7.67 22.76
CA ARG A 965 39.72 -7.92 21.32
C ARG A 965 38.85 -9.13 20.95
N PRO A 966 37.92 -8.98 19.99
CA PRO A 966 37.21 -10.11 19.40
C PRO A 966 38.19 -11.09 18.73
N THR A 967 38.11 -12.36 19.12
CA THR A 967 39.00 -13.42 18.64
C THR A 967 38.23 -14.63 18.17
N ILE A 968 38.72 -15.30 17.14
CA ILE A 968 38.18 -16.57 16.68
C ILE A 968 39.11 -17.67 17.21
N PRO A 969 38.70 -18.47 18.22
CA PRO A 969 39.50 -19.60 18.67
C PRO A 969 39.56 -20.67 17.59
N GLU A 970 40.49 -21.62 17.70
CA GLU A 970 40.63 -22.72 16.74
C GLU A 970 39.32 -23.51 16.56
N THR A 971 38.62 -23.79 17.66
CA THR A 971 37.29 -24.43 17.68
C THR A 971 36.16 -23.55 17.14
N GLY A 972 36.43 -22.27 16.86
CA GLY A 972 35.47 -21.28 16.38
C GLY A 972 35.62 -20.90 14.92
N ALA A 973 36.50 -21.58 14.16
CA ALA A 973 36.70 -21.31 12.74
C ALA A 973 35.36 -21.28 11.97
N ILE A 974 35.15 -20.22 11.20
CA ILE A 974 33.94 -20.07 10.38
C ILE A 974 34.10 -20.93 9.12
N PRO A 975 33.17 -21.88 8.84
CA PRO A 975 33.31 -22.79 7.71
C PRO A 975 33.35 -22.06 6.37
N THR A 976 34.31 -22.42 5.52
CA THR A 976 34.50 -21.82 4.17
C THR A 976 33.97 -22.70 3.04
N ASP A 977 33.65 -23.97 3.31
CA ASP A 977 33.11 -24.90 2.33
C ASP A 977 31.65 -24.58 1.97
N ALA A 978 31.24 -24.98 0.77
CA ALA A 978 29.92 -24.69 0.23
C ALA A 978 28.78 -25.36 1.01
N GLY A 979 29.01 -26.56 1.53
CA GLY A 979 28.00 -27.33 2.27
C GLY A 979 27.65 -26.69 3.61
N SER A 980 28.64 -26.08 4.26
CA SER A 980 28.57 -25.53 5.61
C SER A 980 28.58 -24.01 5.67
N MET A 981 28.38 -23.33 4.53
CA MET A 981 28.34 -21.87 4.46
C MET A 981 27.30 -21.32 5.47
N PRO A 982 27.69 -20.36 6.33
CA PRO A 982 26.81 -19.85 7.37
C PRO A 982 25.49 -19.29 6.84
N ASP A 983 24.38 -19.71 7.42
CA ASP A 983 23.02 -19.22 7.14
C ASP A 983 22.41 -18.44 8.33
N THR A 984 23.06 -18.48 9.49
CA THR A 984 22.56 -17.94 10.75
C THR A 984 23.64 -17.14 11.49
N ILE A 985 23.20 -16.10 12.21
CA ILE A 985 24.00 -15.34 13.16
C ILE A 985 23.22 -15.26 14.48
N ARG A 986 23.85 -15.65 15.59
CA ARG A 986 23.22 -15.65 16.93
C ARG A 986 24.23 -15.21 17.98
N TYR A 987 23.74 -14.66 19.08
CA TYR A 987 24.57 -14.17 20.17
C TYR A 987 24.28 -14.93 21.46
N ASP A 988 25.34 -15.35 22.14
CA ASP A 988 25.32 -15.93 23.48
C ASP A 988 25.89 -14.88 24.45
N GLU A 989 25.00 -14.30 25.26
CA GLU A 989 25.35 -13.25 26.21
C GLU A 989 26.20 -13.77 27.37
N ALA A 990 25.93 -14.99 27.87
CA ALA A 990 26.66 -15.57 28.99
C ALA A 990 28.11 -15.87 28.61
N ALA A 991 28.34 -16.36 27.39
CA ALA A 991 29.67 -16.62 26.86
C ALA A 991 30.32 -15.38 26.19
N ARG A 992 29.59 -14.25 26.06
CA ARG A 992 30.02 -13.08 25.27
C ARG A 992 30.48 -13.48 23.85
N ARG A 993 29.69 -14.34 23.20
CA ARG A 993 30.08 -15.06 21.98
C ARG A 993 29.11 -14.80 20.83
N LEU A 994 29.65 -14.45 19.68
CA LEU A 994 28.90 -14.31 18.43
C LEU A 994 29.08 -15.56 17.58
N HIS A 995 28.03 -16.34 17.38
CA HIS A 995 28.05 -17.49 16.48
C HIS A 995 27.70 -17.07 15.05
N VAL A 996 28.44 -17.63 14.10
CA VAL A 996 28.25 -17.43 12.65
C VAL A 996 28.20 -18.82 12.02
N GLY A 997 26.99 -19.34 11.80
CA GLY A 997 26.77 -20.75 11.49
C GLY A 997 27.37 -21.65 12.57
N GLN A 998 28.26 -22.56 12.16
CA GLN A 998 28.98 -23.45 13.08
C GLN A 998 30.22 -22.81 13.73
N GLY A 999 30.69 -21.67 13.21
CA GLY A 999 31.81 -20.93 13.79
C GLY A 999 31.38 -19.96 14.89
N HIS A 1000 32.35 -19.35 15.57
CA HIS A 1000 32.08 -18.30 16.55
C HIS A 1000 33.25 -17.34 16.76
N VAL A 1001 32.91 -16.14 17.23
CA VAL A 1001 33.85 -15.10 17.69
C VAL A 1001 33.62 -14.90 19.19
N ASP A 1002 34.69 -15.06 19.97
CA ASP A 1002 34.73 -14.77 21.41
C ASP A 1002 35.01 -13.29 21.68
N ASN A 1003 34.82 -12.86 22.93
CA ASN A 1003 35.06 -11.50 23.40
C ASN A 1003 34.22 -10.45 22.65
N VAL A 1004 32.95 -10.75 22.38
CA VAL A 1004 32.00 -9.80 21.80
C VAL A 1004 31.07 -9.31 22.91
N PRO A 1005 31.20 -8.04 23.39
CA PRO A 1005 30.32 -7.50 24.43
C PRO A 1005 28.85 -7.41 23.98
N PRO A 1006 27.87 -7.50 24.91
CA PRO A 1006 26.45 -7.41 24.56
C PRO A 1006 26.09 -6.09 23.86
N ALA A 1007 26.70 -4.98 24.28
CA ALA A 1007 26.51 -3.67 23.64
C ALA A 1007 27.00 -3.62 22.19
N VAL A 1008 28.04 -4.39 21.82
CA VAL A 1008 28.50 -4.50 20.42
C VAL A 1008 27.51 -5.27 19.57
N TRP A 1009 26.92 -6.34 20.13
CA TRP A 1009 25.85 -7.09 19.47
C TRP A 1009 24.57 -6.23 19.30
N ALA A 1010 24.21 -5.47 20.33
CA ALA A 1010 23.04 -4.61 20.35
C ALA A 1010 23.19 -3.32 19.53
N TYR A 1011 24.39 -3.00 19.04
CA TYR A 1011 24.66 -1.74 18.35
C TYR A 1011 23.76 -1.58 17.12
N GLU A 1012 23.01 -0.48 17.09
CA GLU A 1012 22.08 -0.17 16.02
C GLU A 1012 22.18 1.26 15.52
N VAL A 1013 21.71 1.48 14.28
CA VAL A 1013 21.56 2.81 13.69
C VAL A 1013 20.10 3.02 13.32
N SER A 1014 19.38 3.82 14.12
CA SER A 1014 17.95 4.12 13.95
C SER A 1014 17.07 2.88 13.75
N GLY A 1015 17.15 1.95 14.71
CA GLY A 1015 16.35 0.72 14.72
C GLY A 1015 16.84 -0.38 13.78
N LYS A 1016 18.07 -0.27 13.26
CA LYS A 1016 18.73 -1.31 12.46
C LYS A 1016 19.99 -1.81 13.15
N GLN A 1017 19.92 -3.01 13.71
CA GLN A 1017 21.07 -3.66 14.31
C GLN A 1017 22.13 -3.99 13.24
N VAL A 1018 23.36 -3.53 13.46
CA VAL A 1018 24.41 -3.47 12.42
C VAL A 1018 24.86 -4.86 11.99
N LEU A 1019 25.09 -5.78 12.93
CA LEU A 1019 25.66 -7.10 12.64
C LEU A 1019 24.69 -8.03 11.90
N THR A 1020 23.42 -8.04 12.27
CA THR A 1020 22.38 -8.78 11.53
C THR A 1020 22.19 -8.23 10.12
N GLN A 1021 22.21 -6.90 9.95
CA GLN A 1021 22.16 -6.28 8.62
C GLN A 1021 23.39 -6.65 7.79
N TRP A 1022 24.59 -6.54 8.36
CA TRP A 1022 25.84 -6.89 7.71
C TRP A 1022 25.87 -8.38 7.28
N PHE A 1023 25.38 -9.28 8.14
CA PHE A 1023 25.32 -10.72 7.87
C PHE A 1023 24.30 -11.07 6.78
N SER A 1024 23.17 -10.36 6.71
CA SER A 1024 22.11 -10.62 5.71
C SER A 1024 22.59 -10.53 4.26
N TYR A 1025 23.67 -9.79 4.00
CA TYR A 1025 24.28 -9.70 2.67
C TYR A 1025 25.33 -10.78 2.39
N ARG A 1026 25.72 -11.58 3.39
CA ARG A 1026 26.86 -12.52 3.33
C ARG A 1026 26.47 -13.96 3.60
N GLY A 1027 25.37 -14.21 4.33
CA GLY A 1027 24.87 -15.55 4.61
C GLY A 1027 24.51 -16.35 3.36
N ARG A 1028 24.37 -17.68 3.52
CA ARG A 1028 23.96 -18.61 2.47
C ARG A 1028 22.56 -18.29 1.95
N ASP A 1029 21.61 -18.11 2.88
CA ASP A 1029 20.28 -17.61 2.54
C ASP A 1029 20.28 -16.07 2.58
N ARG A 1030 20.03 -15.47 1.41
CA ARG A 1030 19.89 -14.01 1.23
C ARG A 1030 18.47 -13.64 0.79
N SER A 1031 17.50 -14.53 0.99
CA SER A 1031 16.09 -14.34 0.64
C SER A 1031 15.40 -13.22 1.44
N ARG A 1032 16.01 -12.78 2.57
CA ARG A 1032 15.54 -11.65 3.40
C ARG A 1032 16.69 -10.76 3.89
N PRO A 1033 16.52 -9.42 4.01
CA PRO A 1033 15.42 -8.59 3.54
C PRO A 1033 15.75 -7.86 2.23
N ILE A 1034 14.83 -7.91 1.27
CA ILE A 1034 14.83 -7.03 0.10
C ILE A 1034 14.63 -5.58 0.60
N ILE A 1035 15.71 -4.82 0.68
CA ILE A 1035 15.69 -3.40 1.03
C ILE A 1035 15.55 -2.57 -0.26
N GLY A 1036 14.44 -1.84 -0.37
CA GLY A 1036 14.19 -0.91 -1.47
C GLY A 1036 13.14 -1.40 -2.46
N ASP A 1037 13.55 -1.62 -3.72
CA ASP A 1037 12.69 -1.86 -4.87
C ASP A 1037 11.73 -3.05 -4.64
N ARG A 1038 10.41 -2.80 -4.77
CA ARG A 1038 9.36 -3.83 -4.58
C ARG A 1038 9.25 -4.80 -5.75
N ARG A 1039 9.97 -4.55 -6.85
CA ARG A 1039 10.03 -5.47 -8.00
C ARG A 1039 10.83 -6.71 -7.61
N LYS A 1040 10.52 -7.84 -8.26
CA LYS A 1040 11.31 -9.07 -8.15
C LYS A 1040 12.78 -8.72 -8.43
N PRO A 1041 13.73 -9.08 -7.55
CA PRO A 1041 15.15 -8.84 -7.79
C PRO A 1041 15.62 -9.48 -9.09
N SER A 1042 16.65 -8.89 -9.69
CA SER A 1042 17.33 -9.50 -10.84
C SER A 1042 17.85 -10.90 -10.48
N PRO A 1043 17.72 -11.90 -11.38
CA PRO A 1043 18.37 -13.20 -11.21
C PRO A 1043 19.91 -13.13 -11.10
N LEU A 1044 20.53 -12.03 -11.52
CA LEU A 1044 21.97 -11.82 -11.26
C LEU A 1044 22.27 -11.74 -9.76
N GLY A 1045 21.31 -11.31 -8.95
CA GLY A 1045 21.44 -11.31 -7.49
C GLY A 1045 21.60 -12.71 -6.88
N ASP A 1046 21.26 -13.77 -7.60
CA ASP A 1046 21.40 -15.15 -7.12
C ASP A 1046 22.83 -15.68 -7.30
N ILE A 1047 23.65 -14.98 -8.09
CA ILE A 1047 25.07 -15.31 -8.27
C ILE A 1047 25.83 -14.78 -7.06
N GLN A 1048 26.27 -15.73 -6.23
CA GLN A 1048 27.02 -15.53 -4.98
C GLN A 1048 28.22 -16.48 -4.92
N PRO A 1049 29.22 -16.18 -4.08
CA PRO A 1049 30.36 -17.07 -3.90
C PRO A 1049 29.90 -18.45 -3.41
N PRO A 1050 30.57 -19.53 -3.83
CA PRO A 1050 30.17 -20.89 -3.48
C PRO A 1050 30.31 -21.20 -1.99
N GLY A 1051 31.02 -20.39 -1.21
CA GLY A 1051 31.23 -20.57 0.23
C GLY A 1051 31.59 -19.26 0.93
N TRP A 1052 31.86 -19.33 2.24
CA TRP A 1052 32.27 -18.16 3.03
C TRP A 1052 33.69 -17.73 2.67
N LEU A 1053 33.85 -16.50 2.19
CA LEU A 1053 35.16 -15.99 1.77
C LEU A 1053 36.00 -15.54 2.98
N PRO A 1054 37.34 -15.73 2.96
CA PRO A 1054 38.22 -15.24 4.02
C PRO A 1054 38.09 -13.74 4.30
N GLU A 1055 37.83 -12.94 3.26
CA GLU A 1055 37.60 -11.50 3.39
C GLU A 1055 36.35 -11.17 4.21
N TYR A 1056 35.33 -12.03 4.24
CA TYR A 1056 34.16 -11.83 5.09
C TYR A 1056 34.53 -11.94 6.57
N THR A 1057 35.38 -12.90 6.94
CA THR A 1057 35.89 -13.04 8.31
C THR A 1057 36.75 -11.85 8.70
N ALA A 1058 37.64 -11.40 7.82
CA ALA A 1058 38.46 -10.22 8.07
C ALA A 1058 37.62 -8.95 8.25
N GLU A 1059 36.61 -8.74 7.40
CA GLU A 1059 35.67 -7.62 7.54
C GLU A 1059 34.81 -7.73 8.81
N LEU A 1060 34.34 -8.93 9.20
CA LEU A 1060 33.61 -9.12 10.45
C LEU A 1060 34.44 -8.68 11.66
N LEU A 1061 35.69 -9.13 11.75
CA LEU A 1061 36.58 -8.72 12.83
C LEU A 1061 36.84 -7.20 12.82
N ASN A 1062 36.98 -6.59 11.64
CA ASN A 1062 37.11 -5.14 11.53
C ASN A 1062 35.87 -4.41 12.07
N VAL A 1063 34.66 -4.85 11.69
CA VAL A 1063 33.41 -4.27 12.18
C VAL A 1063 33.29 -4.43 13.69
N LEU A 1064 33.55 -5.61 14.24
CA LEU A 1064 33.47 -5.86 15.68
C LEU A 1064 34.44 -4.97 16.49
N ASN A 1065 35.67 -4.79 16.00
CA ASN A 1065 36.63 -3.89 16.65
C ASN A 1065 36.22 -2.42 16.55
N VAL A 1066 35.68 -1.98 15.41
CA VAL A 1066 35.15 -0.61 15.24
C VAL A 1066 33.98 -0.36 16.18
N LEU A 1067 32.99 -1.26 16.19
CA LEU A 1067 31.81 -1.14 17.03
C LEU A 1067 32.17 -1.17 18.52
N GLY A 1068 33.05 -2.06 18.96
CA GLY A 1068 33.52 -2.08 20.35
C GLY A 1068 34.29 -0.80 20.72
N GLY A 1069 35.06 -0.24 19.78
CA GLY A 1069 35.70 1.06 19.97
C GLY A 1069 34.69 2.19 20.11
N LEU A 1070 33.60 2.19 19.34
CA LEU A 1070 32.54 3.20 19.42
C LEU A 1070 31.77 3.08 20.74
N VAL A 1071 31.34 1.87 21.12
CA VAL A 1071 30.68 1.58 22.40
C VAL A 1071 31.52 2.09 23.57
N ALA A 1072 32.84 1.88 23.54
CA ALA A 1072 33.73 2.37 24.58
C ALA A 1072 33.79 3.91 24.68
N LEU A 1073 33.47 4.66 23.61
CA LEU A 1073 33.43 6.12 23.61
C LEU A 1073 32.07 6.70 24.00
N GLU A 1074 30.99 5.92 23.94
CA GLU A 1074 29.62 6.42 24.19
C GLU A 1074 29.46 7.12 25.55
N PRO A 1075 30.04 6.62 26.68
CA PRO A 1075 29.95 7.33 27.95
C PRO A 1075 30.63 8.70 27.92
N ALA A 1076 31.81 8.81 27.30
CA ALA A 1076 32.53 10.07 27.18
C ALA A 1076 31.79 11.06 26.26
N GLN A 1077 31.19 10.58 25.17
CA GLN A 1077 30.35 11.42 24.31
C GLN A 1077 29.07 11.89 25.03
N ALA A 1078 28.44 11.02 25.83
CA ALA A 1078 27.27 11.37 26.63
C ALA A 1078 27.57 12.45 27.68
N ASP A 1079 28.67 12.30 28.41
CA ASP A 1079 29.14 13.32 29.37
C ASP A 1079 29.47 14.65 28.68
N LEU A 1080 30.22 14.59 27.56
CA LEU A 1080 30.56 15.77 26.77
C LEU A 1080 29.30 16.51 26.29
N LEU A 1081 28.32 15.78 25.71
CA LEU A 1081 27.06 16.37 25.26
C LEU A 1081 26.31 17.04 26.40
N ASP A 1082 26.26 16.40 27.57
CA ASP A 1082 25.57 16.97 28.73
C ASP A 1082 26.25 18.25 29.22
N ARG A 1083 27.59 18.27 29.31
CA ARG A 1083 28.37 19.47 29.63
C ARG A 1083 28.15 20.58 28.61
N ILE A 1084 28.19 20.28 27.31
CA ILE A 1084 27.93 21.25 26.23
C ILE A 1084 26.54 21.86 26.37
N CYS A 1085 25.51 21.06 26.60
CA CYS A 1085 24.15 21.56 26.70
C CYS A 1085 23.85 22.30 28.01
N LYS A 1086 24.65 22.10 29.07
CA LYS A 1086 24.59 22.86 30.33
C LYS A 1086 25.38 24.17 30.26
N GLY A 1087 26.45 24.19 29.46
CA GLY A 1087 27.33 25.34 29.26
C GLY A 1087 26.82 26.35 28.25
N ALA A 1088 27.67 27.31 27.92
CA ALA A 1088 27.34 28.32 26.92
C ALA A 1088 27.38 27.71 25.51
N THR A 1089 26.30 27.86 24.75
CA THR A 1089 26.22 27.39 23.36
C THR A 1089 26.08 28.54 22.36
N LEU A 1090 26.64 28.35 21.17
CA LEU A 1090 26.52 29.25 20.05
C LEU A 1090 25.13 29.15 19.42
N PRO A 1091 24.34 30.24 19.40
CA PRO A 1091 23.02 30.22 18.78
C PRO A 1091 23.12 30.31 17.26
N ALA A 1092 22.14 29.76 16.57
CA ALA A 1092 22.08 29.66 15.11
C ALA A 1092 22.16 31.02 14.41
N ASN A 1093 21.58 32.06 15.01
CA ASN A 1093 21.59 33.42 14.47
C ASN A 1093 23.01 34.02 14.43
N ALA A 1094 23.87 33.70 15.40
CA ALA A 1094 25.26 34.16 15.42
C ALA A 1094 26.06 33.63 14.21
N LEU A 1095 25.75 32.41 13.76
CA LEU A 1095 26.36 31.79 12.58
C LEU A 1095 25.75 32.27 11.25
N GLN A 1096 24.49 32.75 11.27
CA GLN A 1096 23.79 33.27 10.08
C GLN A 1096 24.15 34.73 9.77
N THR A 1097 24.37 35.58 10.78
CA THR A 1097 24.73 37.00 10.58
C THR A 1097 26.08 37.21 9.88
N ALA A 1098 26.97 36.21 9.94
CA ALA A 1098 28.27 36.27 9.29
C ALA A 1098 28.27 35.81 7.82
N ALA A 1099 27.24 35.06 7.39
CA ALA A 1099 27.21 34.44 6.06
C ALA A 1099 26.67 35.33 4.93
N GLY A 1100 26.15 36.53 5.25
CA GLY A 1100 25.42 37.37 4.30
C GLY A 1100 24.11 36.71 3.80
N PRO A 1101 23.17 37.47 3.22
CA PRO A 1101 22.01 36.86 2.58
C PRO A 1101 22.49 35.98 1.43
N ALA A 1102 22.11 34.70 1.45
CA ALA A 1102 22.42 33.77 0.37
C ALA A 1102 21.91 34.35 -0.96
N GLU A 1103 22.81 34.81 -1.82
CA GLU A 1103 22.45 35.18 -3.19
C GLU A 1103 21.76 33.98 -3.83
N ALA A 1104 20.59 34.24 -4.41
CA ALA A 1104 19.86 33.24 -5.19
C ALA A 1104 20.82 32.67 -6.24
N LYS A 1105 21.17 31.39 -6.10
CA LYS A 1105 22.02 30.68 -7.06
C LYS A 1105 21.51 30.99 -8.47
N PRO A 1106 22.36 31.50 -9.38
CA PRO A 1106 21.91 31.80 -10.73
C PRO A 1106 21.33 30.53 -11.33
N ALA A 1107 20.10 30.63 -11.84
CA ALA A 1107 19.48 29.56 -12.59
C ALA A 1107 20.49 29.07 -13.63
N ARG A 1108 20.77 27.75 -13.65
CA ARG A 1108 21.55 27.12 -14.72
C ARG A 1108 20.99 27.61 -16.05
N ARG A 1109 21.68 28.54 -16.71
CA ARG A 1109 21.40 28.90 -18.09
C ARG A 1109 21.59 27.63 -18.90
N GLY A 1110 20.49 26.99 -19.29
CA GLY A 1110 20.52 25.98 -20.32
C GLY A 1110 21.23 26.61 -21.52
N ARG A 1111 22.33 26.02 -21.96
CA ARG A 1111 22.90 26.35 -23.27
C ARG A 1111 21.78 26.09 -24.29
N ARG A 1112 21.15 27.16 -24.79
CA ARG A 1112 20.36 27.12 -26.02
C ARG A 1112 21.27 26.54 -27.09
N ARG A 1113 20.87 25.39 -27.67
CA ARG A 1113 21.40 24.96 -28.96
C ARG A 1113 21.04 26.06 -29.96
N VAL A 1114 22.03 26.85 -30.35
CA VAL A 1114 21.94 27.68 -31.55
C VAL A 1114 22.09 26.71 -32.71
N ALA A 1115 20.99 26.44 -33.41
CA ALA A 1115 21.06 25.76 -34.70
C ALA A 1115 21.69 26.75 -35.68
N ALA A 1116 22.87 26.42 -36.20
CA ALA A 1116 23.44 27.11 -37.34
C ALA A 1116 22.61 26.74 -38.58
N GLN A 1117 21.77 27.65 -39.04
CA GLN A 1117 21.34 27.69 -40.43
C GLN A 1117 22.54 28.18 -41.24
N ALA A 1118 23.11 27.28 -42.05
CA ALA A 1118 24.02 27.65 -43.13
C ALA A 1118 23.19 27.78 -44.41
N ASP A 1119 23.28 28.96 -45.02
CA ASP A 1119 22.76 29.30 -46.34
C ASP A 1119 23.20 28.31 -47.41
N LEU A 1120 22.25 27.85 -48.22
CA LEU A 1120 22.47 27.37 -49.58
C LEU A 1120 21.31 27.90 -50.42
N LEU A 1121 21.54 29.07 -51.02
CA LEU A 1121 20.74 29.60 -52.11
C LEU A 1121 21.47 29.33 -53.43
N THR A 1122 20.67 29.02 -54.46
CA THR A 1122 21.00 28.88 -55.89
C THR A 1122 21.72 27.59 -56.28
N ALA A 1123 21.43 26.89 -57.39
CA ALA A 1123 20.66 27.19 -58.60
C ALA A 1123 20.21 25.87 -59.26
N GLY A 1124 19.24 25.95 -60.18
CA GLY A 1124 19.15 25.00 -61.30
C GLY A 1124 17.76 24.47 -61.62
N GLU A 1125 17.19 24.98 -62.71
CA GLU A 1125 16.00 24.54 -63.45
C GLU A 1125 16.07 23.05 -63.84
N ASP A 1126 15.04 22.28 -63.47
CA ASP A 1126 14.08 21.52 -64.32
C ASP A 1126 13.28 20.51 -63.47
#